data_AF-A0A7K6B5I6-F1
#
_entry.id   AF-A0A7K6B5I6-F1
#
_cell.length_a   1.000
_cell.length_b   1.000
_cell.length_c   1.000
_cell.angle_alpha   90.00
_cell.angle_beta   90.00
_cell.angle_gamma   90.00
#
_symmetry.space_group_name_H-M   'P 1'
#
loop_
_entity.id
_entity.type
_entity.pdbx_description
1 polymer ?
#
loop_
_entity_poly.entity_id
_entity_poly.type
_entity_poly.pdbx_seq_one_letter_code
_entity_poly.pdbx_strand_id
1 'polypeptide(L)'
;LQVPDAGQEMVASSVTPGSGKSKLDTLPKEDLIKFAKKQVMLIQKVKSKCTELEKEIEELKSKAATGGADDIIQALTERLDVVLLEKAESQQQCLALKKENTQRKQEAEVAVAKTQELQKQLEQSSIEFLKENQALKSELANAQCKHNEDITKLKMELEEQVKKQMELVEQIECHSDSQKEVKRLQDDIQIIKSTYEEQILCLSEKLKTVNEEKNREVTNLQETIKTNSQCYHEEIKNLNEELKKLKTTHQEEVSELMHQIEISSKENEEKQNQINQLQHNLAEEFLIKEKNTTGEMCVSTDRRVYDLEQLEEGLSKSIENKIHVRTEEGPCAEMKMEEKVRHLQHSLEELQSQHSILKDELTYMSNVKLKLEEEIHRIKDEYFHEREDLDFKINELQLTKEDYCYVIDKLKLDLEAAKQFCETAVKEHKLETQTLKEQHKREIAVLNETLLSGSEKEKMVLGVEMQELKERLEKVTQEKEEAVSNYISLRETMETLQAELGESAGKISQEFESMRQQQASDVSELQQKLRAAFNEKDALLETVNRLQEETEKLSSNQLEIEELKSEIVSLQEENSMIINSIHQKETAVKELEEKIIALTDENKNIFNEVKCLSEERETLQERCKKEEGKVQELQQEVDVANQYNSDLKKKVEELTERLNEVLISKSENAEVLEQLANQIESLVHERENLLSEANTLREENKKIIQEKCELSDELEKITSEKDGWLALKEQSENLGKNLQVITAEKDHVSTLLENEQAHKSLVRTQLYFLLEQMGSSISDSHEEYGCLDLLQIACECLTKMKEEHFLSLQNEEKVLHLQQEVERLEEENAAQYTEHRSLIQDFEKEKILLREELEGVLSEKETLQHDIQELKSAGEKTENENRSLIANIEKITQKLVFYESQIQEQQKGSENQEDFNFILEQKETELRNVKDELSSLKNLMETLAEKTDQESSVAELQEKIGMLERESAVKGEKINKIKVVAVKAKKELDASRKEVQTLREELELVRSEKDQLSASMKDVIQGAESYKVSIVLY
;
A
#
# COMPACT_ATOMS: atom_id res chain seq x y z
N LEU A 1 -36.49 17.39 30.31
CA LEU A 1 -36.94 18.10 31.53
C LEU A 1 -38.46 18.32 31.47
N GLN A 2 -39.05 18.98 32.47
CA GLN A 2 -40.50 19.03 32.73
C GLN A 2 -41.33 19.75 31.65
N VAL A 3 -42.58 19.31 31.49
CA VAL A 3 -43.63 19.99 30.72
C VAL A 3 -44.60 20.65 31.70
N PRO A 4 -44.87 21.97 31.58
CA PRO A 4 -45.97 22.63 32.29
C PRO A 4 -47.27 22.60 31.47
N ASP A 5 -48.32 22.18 32.16
CA ASP A 5 -49.75 22.11 31.82
C ASP A 5 -50.33 23.29 31.00
N ALA A 6 -51.31 23.01 30.14
CA ALA A 6 -51.95 23.98 29.23
C ALA A 6 -53.31 24.46 29.77
N GLY A 7 -53.32 25.65 30.39
CA GLY A 7 -54.49 26.19 31.08
C GLY A 7 -55.62 26.71 30.18
N GLN A 8 -56.72 25.94 30.10
CA GLN A 8 -58.12 26.38 29.89
C GLN A 8 -58.40 27.51 28.87
N GLU A 9 -58.85 27.14 27.66
CA GLU A 9 -59.66 28.04 26.84
C GLU A 9 -61.03 28.32 27.51
N MET A 10 -61.28 29.57 27.89
CA MET A 10 -62.57 29.97 28.47
C MET A 10 -63.60 30.28 27.37
N VAL A 11 -64.43 29.29 27.04
CA VAL A 11 -65.50 29.42 26.03
C VAL A 11 -66.46 30.57 26.38
N ALA A 12 -66.50 31.59 25.52
CA ALA A 12 -67.42 32.72 25.63
C ALA A 12 -68.86 32.30 25.29
N SER A 13 -69.63 31.91 26.32
CA SER A 13 -71.00 31.45 26.15
C SER A 13 -71.99 32.61 25.88
N SER A 14 -72.81 32.45 24.84
CA SER A 14 -73.82 33.45 24.42
C SER A 14 -74.99 33.53 25.39
N VAL A 15 -75.38 34.73 25.82
CA VAL A 15 -76.54 34.95 26.71
C VAL A 15 -77.70 35.58 25.94
N THR A 16 -78.82 34.87 25.90
CA THR A 16 -80.11 35.34 25.35
C THR A 16 -80.85 36.30 26.28
N PRO A 17 -81.74 37.17 25.75
CA PRO A 17 -82.47 38.14 26.57
C PRO A 17 -83.58 37.47 27.39
N GLY A 18 -83.61 37.69 28.71
CA GLY A 18 -84.64 37.08 29.56
C GLY A 18 -84.82 37.69 30.96
N SER A 19 -86.08 38.03 31.27
CA SER A 19 -86.66 38.30 32.60
C SER A 19 -86.11 39.48 33.43
N GLY A 20 -86.99 40.46 33.70
CA GLY A 20 -86.70 41.61 34.55
C GLY A 20 -86.72 41.28 36.05
N LYS A 21 -85.55 40.96 36.63
CA LYS A 21 -85.35 40.96 38.10
C LYS A 21 -85.24 42.39 38.63
N SER A 22 -85.56 42.61 39.92
CA SER A 22 -85.44 43.93 40.52
C SER A 22 -83.96 44.31 40.70
N LYS A 23 -83.61 45.58 40.51
CA LYS A 23 -82.23 46.08 40.70
C LYS A 23 -81.73 45.97 42.15
N LEU A 24 -82.60 45.63 43.10
CA LEU A 24 -82.24 45.31 44.49
C LEU A 24 -81.77 43.86 44.67
N ASP A 25 -82.22 42.94 43.82
CA ASP A 25 -81.96 41.49 43.95
C ASP A 25 -80.53 41.09 43.54
N THR A 26 -79.81 42.01 42.90
CA THR A 26 -78.43 41.82 42.40
C THR A 26 -77.38 42.58 43.21
N LEU A 27 -77.75 43.26 44.30
CA LEU A 27 -76.80 43.96 45.16
C LEU A 27 -76.20 43.00 46.22
N PRO A 28 -74.90 43.12 46.54
CA PRO A 28 -74.33 42.45 47.70
C PRO A 28 -75.10 42.77 48.98
N LYS A 29 -75.17 41.82 49.93
CA LYS A 29 -75.84 42.01 51.24
C LYS A 29 -75.40 43.30 51.92
N GLU A 30 -74.11 43.64 51.82
CA GLU A 30 -73.53 44.84 52.43
C GLU A 30 -74.11 46.14 51.85
N ASP A 31 -74.34 46.20 50.54
CA ASP A 31 -74.91 47.39 49.88
C ASP A 31 -76.43 47.44 50.03
N LEU A 32 -77.10 46.28 50.11
CA LEU A 32 -78.51 46.20 50.49
C LEU A 32 -78.74 46.69 51.93
N ILE A 33 -77.82 46.38 52.85
CA ILE A 33 -77.80 46.89 54.23
C ILE A 33 -77.51 48.40 54.26
N LYS A 34 -76.55 48.90 53.46
CA LYS A 34 -76.32 50.36 53.32
C LYS A 34 -77.54 51.09 52.78
N PHE A 35 -78.21 50.53 51.77
CA PHE A 35 -79.45 51.06 51.21
C PHE A 35 -80.57 51.09 52.26
N ALA A 36 -80.80 49.99 52.97
CA ALA A 36 -81.79 49.92 54.05
C ALA A 36 -81.50 50.94 55.16
N LYS A 37 -80.24 51.05 55.63
CA LYS A 37 -79.81 52.06 56.61
C LYS A 37 -80.08 53.49 56.10
N LYS A 38 -79.77 53.78 54.83
CA LYS A 38 -80.00 55.10 54.21
C LYS A 38 -81.48 55.44 54.09
N GLN A 39 -82.34 54.47 53.77
CA GLN A 39 -83.79 54.64 53.76
C GLN A 39 -84.37 54.83 55.17
N VAL A 40 -83.91 54.08 56.18
CA VAL A 40 -84.31 54.28 57.58
C VAL A 40 -83.90 55.67 58.08
N MET A 41 -82.70 56.14 57.75
CA MET A 41 -82.23 57.49 58.09
C MET A 41 -83.06 58.59 57.43
N LEU A 42 -83.44 58.42 56.15
CA LEU A 42 -84.37 59.30 55.45
C LEU A 42 -85.74 59.34 56.12
N ILE A 43 -86.30 58.17 56.48
CA ILE A 43 -87.58 58.06 57.18
C ILE A 43 -87.50 58.73 58.57
N GLN A 44 -86.40 58.56 59.32
CA GLN A 44 -86.20 59.26 60.60
C GLN A 44 -86.15 60.78 60.42
N LYS A 45 -85.43 61.28 59.39
CA LYS A 45 -85.32 62.74 59.14
C LYS A 45 -86.64 63.36 58.67
N VAL A 46 -87.45 62.63 57.90
CA VAL A 46 -88.83 63.04 57.59
C VAL A 46 -89.67 63.05 58.87
N LYS A 47 -89.60 61.99 59.68
CA LYS A 47 -90.38 61.87 60.91
C LYS A 47 -90.04 62.97 61.93
N SER A 48 -88.78 63.38 62.04
CA SER A 48 -88.39 64.52 62.89
C SER A 48 -88.96 65.86 62.38
N LYS A 49 -88.85 66.16 61.08
CA LYS A 49 -89.43 67.40 60.51
C LYS A 49 -90.96 67.41 60.62
N CYS A 50 -91.63 66.25 60.54
CA CYS A 50 -93.05 66.13 60.87
C CYS A 50 -93.34 66.46 62.35
N THR A 51 -92.57 65.91 63.31
CA THR A 51 -92.79 66.23 64.73
C THR A 51 -92.46 67.68 65.11
N GLU A 52 -91.57 68.35 64.37
CA GLU A 52 -91.35 69.80 64.51
C GLU A 52 -92.58 70.60 64.01
N LEU A 53 -93.11 70.26 62.84
CA LEU A 53 -94.31 70.89 62.29
C LEU A 53 -95.56 70.65 63.17
N GLU A 54 -95.73 69.44 63.70
CA GLU A 54 -96.80 69.12 64.67
C GLU A 54 -96.68 69.97 65.94
N LYS A 55 -95.46 70.20 66.43
CA LYS A 55 -95.18 71.01 67.62
C LYS A 55 -95.45 72.50 67.36
N GLU A 56 -95.05 73.04 66.21
CA GLU A 56 -95.36 74.42 65.79
C GLU A 56 -96.86 74.63 65.59
N ILE A 57 -97.59 73.64 65.05
CA ILE A 57 -99.06 73.69 64.93
C ILE A 57 -99.72 73.80 66.32
N GLU A 58 -99.23 73.08 67.31
CA GLU A 58 -99.75 73.17 68.69
C GLU A 58 -99.33 74.48 69.40
N GLU A 59 -98.16 75.04 69.05
CA GLU A 59 -97.70 76.35 69.53
C GLU A 59 -98.48 77.52 68.90
N LEU A 60 -98.94 77.37 67.65
CA LEU A 60 -99.87 78.30 66.99
C LEU A 60 -101.28 78.21 67.58
N LYS A 61 -101.80 77.01 67.88
CA LYS A 61 -103.10 76.84 68.57
C LYS A 61 -103.10 77.45 69.98
N SER A 62 -102.02 77.25 70.74
CA SER A 62 -101.97 77.68 72.16
C SER A 62 -101.79 79.19 72.35
N LYS A 63 -101.46 79.95 71.29
CA LYS A 63 -101.40 81.43 71.29
C LYS A 63 -102.74 82.14 71.04
N ALA A 64 -103.86 81.42 70.91
CA ALA A 64 -105.17 81.94 70.49
C ALA A 64 -105.92 82.80 71.54
N ALA A 65 -105.24 83.72 72.24
CA ALA A 65 -105.82 84.53 73.33
C ALA A 65 -105.44 86.02 73.36
N THR A 66 -104.43 86.48 72.60
CA THR A 66 -103.95 87.88 72.67
C THR A 66 -103.49 88.52 71.35
N GLY A 67 -103.48 87.78 70.24
CA GLY A 67 -103.24 88.30 68.88
C GLY A 67 -104.48 88.22 68.00
N GLY A 68 -104.50 88.99 66.90
CA GLY A 68 -105.60 88.97 65.93
C GLY A 68 -105.56 87.75 65.00
N ALA A 69 -106.66 87.49 64.30
CA ALA A 69 -106.70 86.41 63.30
C ALA A 69 -105.69 86.65 62.15
N ASP A 70 -105.45 87.92 61.80
CA ASP A 70 -104.49 88.31 60.76
C ASP A 70 -103.05 87.94 61.11
N ASP A 71 -102.63 88.01 62.39
CA ASP A 71 -101.28 87.62 62.83
C ASP A 71 -100.99 86.14 62.53
N ILE A 72 -102.00 85.29 62.71
CA ILE A 72 -101.93 83.85 62.44
C ILE A 72 -101.94 83.59 60.92
N ILE A 73 -102.76 84.33 60.17
CA ILE A 73 -102.79 84.23 58.70
C ILE A 73 -101.43 84.64 58.11
N GLN A 74 -100.85 85.75 58.54
CA GLN A 74 -99.54 86.21 58.07
C GLN A 74 -98.44 85.17 58.38
N ALA A 75 -98.37 84.65 59.61
CA ALA A 75 -97.38 83.63 59.97
C ALA A 75 -97.53 82.32 59.16
N LEU A 76 -98.76 81.95 58.80
CA LEU A 76 -99.02 80.80 57.92
C LEU A 76 -98.68 81.09 56.45
N THR A 77 -98.90 82.31 55.96
CA THR A 77 -98.52 82.73 54.60
C THR A 77 -96.99 82.78 54.44
N GLU A 78 -96.28 83.45 55.34
CA GLU A 78 -94.81 83.52 55.32
C GLU A 78 -94.19 82.12 55.37
N ARG A 79 -94.76 81.20 56.17
CA ARG A 79 -94.29 79.82 56.23
C ARG A 79 -94.65 79.00 55.00
N LEU A 80 -95.80 79.25 54.36
CA LEU A 80 -96.14 78.63 53.09
C LEU A 80 -95.17 79.06 51.98
N ASP A 81 -94.79 80.34 51.93
CA ASP A 81 -93.82 80.85 50.96
C ASP A 81 -92.43 80.24 51.17
N VAL A 82 -91.98 80.08 52.43
CA VAL A 82 -90.73 79.35 52.74
C VAL A 82 -90.80 77.88 52.30
N VAL A 83 -91.93 77.19 52.51
CA VAL A 83 -92.10 75.79 52.06
C VAL A 83 -92.19 75.68 50.54
N LEU A 84 -92.78 76.67 49.86
CA LEU A 84 -92.78 76.75 48.40
C LEU A 84 -91.38 77.03 47.84
N LEU A 85 -90.56 77.83 48.54
CA LEU A 85 -89.16 78.06 48.20
C LEU A 85 -88.30 76.81 48.42
N GLU A 86 -88.36 76.16 49.59
CA GLU A 86 -87.69 74.87 49.84
C GLU A 86 -88.03 73.84 48.75
N LYS A 87 -89.30 73.81 48.32
CA LYS A 87 -89.79 72.91 47.27
C LYS A 87 -89.24 73.30 45.89
N ALA A 88 -89.19 74.58 45.55
CA ALA A 88 -88.63 75.06 44.28
C ALA A 88 -87.13 74.77 44.18
N GLU A 89 -86.37 75.06 45.25
CA GLU A 89 -84.94 74.73 45.36
C GLU A 89 -84.71 73.21 45.25
N SER A 90 -85.50 72.40 45.98
CA SER A 90 -85.43 70.94 45.90
C SER A 90 -85.74 70.39 44.50
N GLN A 91 -86.70 71.00 43.79
CA GLN A 91 -87.02 70.63 42.41
C GLN A 91 -85.90 71.04 41.44
N GLN A 92 -85.32 72.24 41.61
CA GLN A 92 -84.18 72.70 40.81
C GLN A 92 -82.93 71.83 41.05
N GLN A 93 -82.63 71.46 42.30
CA GLN A 93 -81.55 70.55 42.64
C GLN A 93 -81.78 69.14 42.07
N CYS A 94 -83.02 68.64 42.11
CA CYS A 94 -83.38 67.37 41.49
C CYS A 94 -83.19 67.38 39.95
N LEU A 95 -83.55 68.47 39.28
CA LEU A 95 -83.32 68.65 37.85
C LEU A 95 -81.82 68.76 37.52
N ALA A 96 -81.03 69.45 38.35
CA ALA A 96 -79.58 69.54 38.19
C ALA A 96 -78.91 68.16 38.35
N LEU A 97 -79.24 67.42 39.41
CA LEU A 97 -78.75 66.05 39.65
C LEU A 97 -79.19 65.08 38.53
N LYS A 98 -80.39 65.24 37.99
CA LYS A 98 -80.85 64.44 36.83
C LYS A 98 -80.00 64.74 35.59
N LYS A 99 -79.69 66.01 35.32
CA LYS A 99 -78.81 66.42 34.20
C LYS A 99 -77.39 65.88 34.37
N GLU A 100 -76.81 66.02 35.56
CA GLU A 100 -75.49 65.48 35.92
C GLU A 100 -75.46 63.94 35.77
N ASN A 101 -76.51 63.24 36.17
CA ASN A 101 -76.61 61.80 36.02
C ASN A 101 -76.70 61.37 34.54
N THR A 102 -77.48 62.07 33.70
CA THR A 102 -77.50 61.82 32.26
C THR A 102 -76.16 62.10 31.59
N GLN A 103 -75.44 63.15 32.02
CA GLN A 103 -74.09 63.46 31.54
C GLN A 103 -73.10 62.34 31.93
N ARG A 104 -73.05 61.95 33.21
CA ARG A 104 -72.18 60.85 33.69
C ARG A 104 -72.47 59.52 33.03
N LYS A 105 -73.73 59.24 32.70
CA LYS A 105 -74.11 58.05 31.92
C LYS A 105 -73.52 58.11 30.51
N GLN A 106 -73.62 59.25 29.83
CA GLN A 106 -73.06 59.44 28.48
C GLN A 106 -71.52 59.41 28.48
N GLU A 107 -70.88 60.00 29.50
CA GLU A 107 -69.43 59.91 29.73
C GLU A 107 -68.98 58.45 29.94
N ALA A 108 -69.74 57.67 30.72
CA ALA A 108 -69.48 56.24 30.93
C ALA A 108 -69.69 55.40 29.65
N GLU A 109 -70.72 55.70 28.84
CA GLU A 109 -70.97 55.03 27.56
C GLU A 109 -69.85 55.31 26.54
N VAL A 110 -69.33 56.55 26.49
CA VAL A 110 -68.15 56.92 25.69
C VAL A 110 -66.88 56.24 26.21
N ALA A 111 -66.68 56.15 27.52
CA ALA A 111 -65.55 55.44 28.11
C ALA A 111 -65.57 53.94 27.78
N VAL A 112 -66.74 53.28 27.88
CA VAL A 112 -66.91 51.87 27.50
C VAL A 112 -66.60 51.65 26.02
N ALA A 113 -67.14 52.49 25.13
CA ALA A 113 -66.85 52.41 23.70
C ALA A 113 -65.34 52.57 23.42
N LYS A 114 -64.66 53.50 24.10
CA LYS A 114 -63.20 53.67 23.98
C LYS A 114 -62.42 52.45 24.48
N THR A 115 -62.84 51.81 25.59
CA THR A 115 -62.19 50.58 26.06
C THR A 115 -62.39 49.39 25.12
N GLN A 116 -63.57 49.26 24.51
CA GLN A 116 -63.85 48.22 23.51
C GLN A 116 -63.01 48.41 22.25
N GLU A 117 -62.80 49.66 21.82
CA GLU A 117 -61.97 49.97 20.66
C GLU A 117 -60.48 49.70 20.93
N LEU A 118 -59.96 50.10 22.09
CA LEU A 118 -58.59 49.77 22.50
C LEU A 118 -58.38 48.25 22.65
N GLN A 119 -59.38 47.51 23.12
CA GLN A 119 -59.31 46.05 23.22
C GLN A 119 -59.26 45.39 21.83
N LYS A 120 -60.08 45.83 20.86
CA LYS A 120 -59.97 45.36 19.47
C LYS A 120 -58.60 45.63 18.85
N GLN A 121 -58.02 46.80 19.12
CA GLN A 121 -56.69 47.15 18.61
C GLN A 121 -55.60 46.26 19.21
N LEU A 122 -55.71 45.88 20.49
CA LEU A 122 -54.83 44.90 21.13
C LEU A 122 -55.03 43.48 20.56
N GLU A 123 -56.27 43.06 20.35
CA GLU A 123 -56.61 41.75 19.74
C GLU A 123 -56.08 41.66 18.30
N GLN A 124 -56.26 42.70 17.49
CA GLN A 124 -55.73 42.81 16.13
C GLN A 124 -54.21 42.76 16.10
N SER A 125 -53.54 43.56 16.95
CA SER A 125 -52.08 43.57 17.06
C SER A 125 -51.52 42.20 17.51
N SER A 126 -52.22 41.50 18.42
CA SER A 126 -51.87 40.14 18.83
C SER A 126 -51.96 39.15 17.66
N ILE A 127 -53.02 39.24 16.84
CA ILE A 127 -53.18 38.43 15.62
C ILE A 127 -52.08 38.74 14.59
N GLU A 128 -51.63 39.99 14.48
CA GLU A 128 -50.53 40.40 13.59
C GLU A 128 -49.19 39.85 14.08
N PHE A 129 -48.84 39.99 15.36
CA PHE A 129 -47.64 39.39 15.93
C PHE A 129 -47.62 37.85 15.84
N LEU A 130 -48.78 37.18 15.96
CA LEU A 130 -48.88 35.73 15.76
C LEU A 130 -48.60 35.31 14.31
N LYS A 131 -49.09 36.08 13.33
CA LYS A 131 -48.78 35.86 11.90
C LYS A 131 -47.31 36.11 11.59
N GLU A 132 -46.72 37.16 12.15
CA GLU A 132 -45.29 37.47 12.01
C GLU A 132 -44.43 36.34 12.59
N ASN A 133 -44.73 35.87 13.81
CA ASN A 133 -44.04 34.72 14.41
C ASN A 133 -44.21 33.44 13.57
N GLN A 134 -45.38 33.22 12.97
CA GLN A 134 -45.59 32.07 12.07
C GLN A 134 -44.80 32.20 10.76
N ALA A 135 -44.70 33.41 10.19
CA ALA A 135 -43.89 33.68 9.01
C ALA A 135 -42.40 33.45 9.32
N LEU A 136 -41.85 34.08 10.36
CA LEU A 136 -40.46 33.90 10.80
C LEU A 136 -40.13 32.43 11.11
N LYS A 137 -41.06 31.68 11.71
CA LYS A 137 -40.90 30.23 11.94
C LYS A 137 -40.86 29.41 10.64
N SER A 138 -41.59 29.83 9.60
CA SER A 138 -41.53 29.21 8.28
C SER A 138 -40.24 29.57 7.52
N GLU A 139 -39.74 30.80 7.65
CA GLU A 139 -38.45 31.23 7.11
C GLU A 139 -37.28 30.49 7.77
N LEU A 140 -37.30 30.33 9.09
CA LEU A 140 -36.30 29.55 9.83
C LEU A 140 -36.29 28.08 9.38
N ALA A 141 -37.46 27.46 9.19
CA ALA A 141 -37.56 26.09 8.68
C ALA A 141 -37.03 25.97 7.24
N ASN A 142 -37.32 26.94 6.37
CA ASN A 142 -36.80 26.98 5.01
C ASN A 142 -35.28 27.19 4.97
N ALA A 143 -34.75 28.05 5.85
CA ALA A 143 -33.31 28.26 6.00
C ALA A 143 -32.58 27.00 6.52
N GLN A 144 -33.18 26.31 7.50
CA GLN A 144 -32.66 25.04 8.00
C GLN A 144 -32.71 23.92 6.94
N CYS A 145 -33.75 23.91 6.10
CA CYS A 145 -33.86 22.98 4.98
C CYS A 145 -32.74 23.21 3.94
N LYS A 146 -32.54 24.46 3.50
CA LYS A 146 -31.42 24.84 2.61
C LYS A 146 -30.05 24.51 3.21
N HIS A 147 -29.83 24.81 4.49
CA HIS A 147 -28.58 24.48 5.17
C HIS A 147 -28.30 22.98 5.19
N ASN A 148 -29.32 22.14 5.39
CA ASN A 148 -29.19 20.69 5.28
C ASN A 148 -28.88 20.24 3.84
N GLU A 149 -29.51 20.84 2.82
CA GLU A 149 -29.19 20.58 1.41
C GLU A 149 -27.75 20.98 1.04
N ASP A 150 -27.25 22.07 1.60
CA ASP A 150 -25.87 22.53 1.34
C ASP A 150 -24.85 21.65 2.10
N ILE A 151 -25.19 21.16 3.30
CA ILE A 151 -24.41 20.13 4.00
C ILE A 151 -24.35 18.83 3.19
N THR A 152 -25.44 18.37 2.58
CA THR A 152 -25.41 17.13 1.77
C THR A 152 -24.62 17.31 0.47
N LYS A 153 -24.73 18.47 -0.21
CA LYS A 153 -23.87 18.80 -1.37
C LYS A 153 -22.38 18.77 -0.99
N LEU A 154 -22.00 19.46 0.09
CA LEU A 154 -20.61 19.51 0.56
C LEU A 154 -20.08 18.13 1.00
N LYS A 155 -20.92 17.26 1.56
CA LYS A 155 -20.55 15.86 1.85
C LYS A 155 -20.31 15.05 0.57
N MET A 156 -21.21 15.14 -0.41
CA MET A 156 -21.04 14.44 -1.69
C MET A 156 -19.79 14.92 -2.43
N GLU A 157 -19.52 16.22 -2.43
CA GLU A 157 -18.32 16.79 -3.05
C GLU A 157 -17.04 16.36 -2.32
N LEU A 158 -17.07 16.27 -0.98
CA LEU A 158 -15.97 15.71 -0.19
C LEU A 158 -15.73 14.22 -0.49
N GLU A 159 -16.79 13.41 -0.56
CA GLU A 159 -16.71 11.99 -0.94
C GLU A 159 -16.14 11.81 -2.37
N GLU A 160 -16.55 12.66 -3.31
CA GLU A 160 -16.03 12.65 -4.69
C GLU A 160 -14.54 13.05 -4.74
N GLN A 161 -14.10 14.04 -3.94
CA GLN A 161 -12.69 14.42 -3.85
C GLN A 161 -11.84 13.35 -3.17
N VAL A 162 -12.32 12.71 -2.10
CA VAL A 162 -11.65 11.55 -1.47
C VAL A 162 -11.51 10.40 -2.47
N LYS A 163 -12.53 10.11 -3.27
CA LYS A 163 -12.45 9.10 -4.34
C LYS A 163 -11.41 9.45 -5.40
N LYS A 164 -11.39 10.70 -5.90
CA LYS A 164 -10.36 11.18 -6.85
C LYS A 164 -8.96 11.11 -6.26
N GLN A 165 -8.80 11.40 -4.97
CA GLN A 165 -7.51 11.31 -4.29
C GLN A 165 -7.04 9.86 -4.16
N MET A 166 -7.95 8.92 -3.91
CA MET A 166 -7.66 7.48 -3.88
C MET A 166 -7.27 6.94 -5.27
N GLU A 167 -8.03 7.30 -6.31
CA GLU A 167 -7.71 6.98 -7.71
C GLU A 167 -6.35 7.55 -8.16
N LEU A 168 -5.95 8.71 -7.62
CA LEU A 168 -4.63 9.31 -7.88
C LEU A 168 -3.50 8.58 -7.15
N VAL A 169 -3.73 8.13 -5.91
CA VAL A 169 -2.75 7.32 -5.16
C VAL A 169 -2.51 5.97 -5.84
N GLU A 170 -3.58 5.29 -6.28
CA GLU A 170 -3.49 4.03 -7.03
C GLU A 170 -2.69 4.20 -8.33
N GLN A 171 -2.92 5.29 -9.08
CA GLN A 171 -2.11 5.65 -10.26
C GLN A 171 -0.64 5.91 -9.94
N ILE A 172 -0.34 6.58 -8.82
CA ILE A 172 1.04 6.84 -8.36
C ILE A 172 1.73 5.53 -7.98
N GLU A 173 1.04 4.60 -7.32
CA GLU A 173 1.58 3.30 -6.92
C GLU A 173 1.87 2.41 -8.15
N CYS A 174 0.91 2.30 -9.08
CA CYS A 174 1.12 1.65 -10.38
C CYS A 174 2.30 2.26 -11.16
N HIS A 175 2.46 3.59 -11.13
CA HIS A 175 3.59 4.23 -11.80
C HIS A 175 4.92 3.92 -11.09
N SER A 176 4.93 3.91 -9.75
CA SER A 176 6.08 3.48 -8.93
C SER A 176 6.50 2.05 -9.30
N ASP A 177 5.55 1.13 -9.46
CA ASP A 177 5.84 -0.27 -9.78
C ASP A 177 6.31 -0.44 -11.23
N SER A 178 5.74 0.32 -12.17
CA SER A 178 6.29 0.40 -13.53
C SER A 178 7.73 0.94 -13.54
N GLN A 179 8.08 1.87 -12.65
CA GLN A 179 9.43 2.43 -12.53
C GLN A 179 10.41 1.45 -11.86
N LYS A 180 9.96 0.69 -10.85
CA LYS A 180 10.73 -0.42 -10.26
C LYS A 180 11.03 -1.49 -11.32
N GLU A 181 10.05 -1.85 -12.16
CA GLU A 181 10.22 -2.84 -13.22
C GLU A 181 11.14 -2.36 -14.33
N VAL A 182 10.98 -1.12 -14.82
CA VAL A 182 11.91 -0.51 -15.79
C VAL A 182 13.34 -0.52 -15.23
N LYS A 183 13.52 -0.27 -13.93
CA LYS A 183 14.84 -0.32 -13.30
C LYS A 183 15.40 -1.75 -13.23
N ARG A 184 14.60 -2.76 -12.86
CA ARG A 184 15.01 -4.19 -12.91
C ARG A 184 15.49 -4.57 -14.31
N LEU A 185 14.67 -4.31 -15.33
CA LEU A 185 15.00 -4.61 -16.73
C LEU A 185 16.27 -3.85 -17.21
N GLN A 186 16.51 -2.64 -16.69
CA GLN A 186 17.70 -1.85 -17.00
C GLN A 186 18.96 -2.42 -16.34
N ASP A 187 18.86 -2.92 -15.10
CA ASP A 187 19.93 -3.63 -14.40
C ASP A 187 20.22 -5.00 -15.07
N ASP A 188 19.18 -5.74 -15.47
CA ASP A 188 19.30 -7.02 -16.21
C ASP A 188 19.98 -6.83 -17.58
N ILE A 189 19.59 -5.80 -18.34
CA ILE A 189 20.25 -5.42 -19.61
C ILE A 189 21.73 -5.09 -19.38
N GLN A 190 22.08 -4.43 -18.27
CA GLN A 190 23.46 -4.10 -17.92
C GLN A 190 24.27 -5.37 -17.58
N ILE A 191 23.69 -6.34 -16.86
CA ILE A 191 24.31 -7.65 -16.55
C ILE A 191 24.51 -8.49 -17.82
N ILE A 192 23.49 -8.58 -18.68
CA ILE A 192 23.57 -9.27 -19.98
C ILE A 192 24.66 -8.64 -20.85
N LYS A 193 24.73 -7.30 -20.88
CA LYS A 193 25.75 -6.57 -21.62
C LYS A 193 27.16 -6.87 -21.10
N SER A 194 27.43 -6.78 -19.79
CA SER A 194 28.76 -7.08 -19.25
C SER A 194 29.17 -8.53 -19.50
N THR A 195 28.21 -9.46 -19.42
CA THR A 195 28.44 -10.88 -19.73
C THR A 195 28.85 -11.09 -21.19
N TYR A 196 28.21 -10.38 -22.14
CA TYR A 196 28.63 -10.42 -23.55
C TYR A 196 29.97 -9.70 -23.79
N GLU A 197 30.26 -8.59 -23.12
CA GLU A 197 31.55 -7.90 -23.21
C GLU A 197 32.70 -8.80 -22.70
N GLU A 198 32.51 -9.54 -21.59
CA GLU A 198 33.47 -10.54 -21.11
C GLU A 198 33.64 -11.73 -22.08
N GLN A 199 32.54 -12.25 -22.65
CA GLN A 199 32.61 -13.32 -23.65
C GLN A 199 33.39 -12.88 -24.91
N ILE A 200 33.13 -11.66 -25.41
CA ILE A 200 33.85 -11.07 -26.54
C ILE A 200 35.34 -10.91 -26.22
N LEU A 201 35.67 -10.45 -25.00
CA LEU A 201 37.06 -10.29 -24.56
C LEU A 201 37.79 -11.65 -24.46
N CYS A 202 37.14 -12.65 -23.86
CA CYS A 202 37.64 -14.03 -23.77
C CYS A 202 37.83 -14.69 -25.16
N LEU A 203 36.92 -14.45 -26.11
CA LEU A 203 37.04 -14.91 -27.49
C LEU A 203 38.15 -14.16 -28.25
N SER A 204 38.32 -12.86 -28.01
CA SER A 204 39.41 -12.06 -28.58
C SER A 204 40.78 -12.56 -28.11
N GLU A 205 40.92 -12.90 -26.82
CA GLU A 205 42.14 -13.47 -26.27
C GLU A 205 42.45 -14.86 -26.84
N LYS A 206 41.44 -15.72 -26.99
CA LYS A 206 41.58 -17.03 -27.67
C LYS A 206 41.97 -16.89 -29.15
N LEU A 207 41.41 -15.91 -29.88
CA LEU A 207 41.83 -15.61 -31.25
C LEU A 207 43.28 -15.12 -31.32
N LYS A 208 43.71 -14.31 -30.33
CA LYS A 208 45.09 -13.84 -30.23
C LYS A 208 46.06 -15.00 -29.98
N THR A 209 45.79 -15.90 -29.02
CA THR A 209 46.69 -17.03 -28.73
C THR A 209 46.77 -18.01 -29.90
N VAL A 210 45.65 -18.34 -30.55
CA VAL A 210 45.63 -19.17 -31.78
C VAL A 210 46.43 -18.51 -32.92
N ASN A 211 46.37 -17.19 -33.07
CA ASN A 211 47.16 -16.48 -34.07
C ASN A 211 48.66 -16.46 -33.71
N GLU A 212 49.02 -16.30 -32.43
CA GLU A 212 50.41 -16.39 -31.95
C GLU A 212 50.99 -17.81 -32.12
N GLU A 213 50.19 -18.85 -31.90
CA GLU A 213 50.55 -20.25 -32.14
C GLU A 213 50.73 -20.55 -33.63
N LYS A 214 49.78 -20.14 -34.48
CA LYS A 214 49.88 -20.23 -35.94
C LYS A 214 51.13 -19.52 -36.48
N ASN A 215 51.46 -18.33 -35.97
CA ASN A 215 52.65 -17.60 -36.39
C ASN A 215 53.95 -18.32 -35.96
N ARG A 216 53.94 -18.97 -34.79
CA ARG A 216 55.03 -19.83 -34.31
C ARG A 216 55.21 -21.05 -35.20
N GLU A 217 54.12 -21.74 -35.54
CA GLU A 217 54.13 -22.90 -36.45
C GLU A 217 54.61 -22.52 -37.86
N VAL A 218 54.12 -21.41 -38.42
CA VAL A 218 54.60 -20.88 -39.71
C VAL A 218 56.11 -20.56 -39.65
N THR A 219 56.61 -20.04 -38.53
CA THR A 219 58.05 -19.78 -38.34
C THR A 219 58.85 -21.09 -38.30
N ASN A 220 58.38 -22.08 -37.54
CA ASN A 220 59.00 -23.41 -37.45
C ASN A 220 59.01 -24.14 -38.82
N LEU A 221 57.92 -24.03 -39.59
CA LEU A 221 57.83 -24.58 -40.94
C LEU A 221 58.77 -23.87 -41.92
N GLN A 222 58.87 -22.53 -41.84
CA GLN A 222 59.86 -21.77 -42.64
C GLN A 222 61.30 -22.16 -42.29
N GLU A 223 61.62 -22.37 -41.02
CA GLU A 223 62.93 -22.85 -40.59
C GLU A 223 63.20 -24.28 -41.05
N THR A 224 62.21 -25.18 -40.97
CA THR A 224 62.32 -26.57 -41.44
C THR A 224 62.49 -26.66 -42.97
N ILE A 225 61.75 -25.84 -43.73
CA ILE A 225 61.93 -25.73 -45.18
C ILE A 225 63.34 -25.20 -45.51
N LYS A 226 63.82 -24.22 -44.74
CA LYS A 226 65.16 -23.64 -44.91
C LYS A 226 66.25 -24.67 -44.60
N THR A 227 66.20 -25.39 -43.48
CA THR A 227 67.20 -26.41 -43.14
C THR A 227 67.18 -27.59 -44.11
N ASN A 228 65.99 -28.06 -44.52
CA ASN A 228 65.87 -29.11 -45.54
C ASN A 228 66.43 -28.65 -46.89
N SER A 229 66.14 -27.41 -47.34
CA SER A 229 66.70 -26.87 -48.58
C SER A 229 68.22 -26.72 -48.55
N GLN A 230 68.80 -26.40 -47.38
CA GLN A 230 70.25 -26.39 -47.18
C GLN A 230 70.85 -27.81 -47.21
N CYS A 231 70.17 -28.78 -46.58
CA CYS A 231 70.58 -30.19 -46.60
C CYS A 231 70.61 -30.73 -48.04
N TYR A 232 69.51 -30.59 -48.78
CA TYR A 232 69.43 -31.00 -50.19
C TYR A 232 70.45 -30.26 -51.08
N HIS A 233 70.75 -28.98 -50.81
CA HIS A 233 71.75 -28.26 -51.58
C HIS A 233 73.17 -28.82 -51.36
N GLU A 234 73.52 -29.14 -50.11
CA GLU A 234 74.82 -29.73 -49.76
C GLU A 234 74.92 -31.19 -50.27
N GLU A 235 73.82 -31.95 -50.24
CA GLU A 235 73.73 -33.30 -50.81
C GLU A 235 73.87 -33.30 -52.34
N ILE A 236 73.16 -32.41 -53.06
CA ILE A 236 73.31 -32.21 -54.51
C ILE A 236 74.74 -31.82 -54.87
N LYS A 237 75.38 -30.97 -54.04
CA LYS A 237 76.79 -30.59 -54.21
C LYS A 237 77.72 -31.80 -54.02
N ASN A 238 77.54 -32.60 -52.97
CA ASN A 238 78.32 -33.81 -52.71
C ASN A 238 78.19 -34.82 -53.86
N LEU A 239 76.97 -35.12 -54.29
CA LEU A 239 76.69 -36.00 -55.42
C LEU A 239 77.34 -35.48 -56.72
N ASN A 240 77.35 -34.17 -56.95
CA ASN A 240 78.02 -33.56 -58.12
C ASN A 240 79.55 -33.62 -58.02
N GLU A 241 80.13 -33.63 -56.82
CA GLU A 241 81.56 -33.93 -56.62
C GLU A 241 81.89 -35.42 -56.84
N GLU A 242 81.02 -36.34 -56.42
CA GLU A 242 81.16 -37.77 -56.71
C GLU A 242 81.02 -38.08 -58.21
N LEU A 243 80.04 -37.49 -58.88
CA LEU A 243 79.85 -37.64 -60.34
C LEU A 243 81.05 -37.08 -61.11
N LYS A 244 81.70 -36.01 -60.63
CA LYS A 244 82.98 -35.53 -61.19
C LYS A 244 84.11 -36.54 -61.00
N LYS A 245 84.28 -37.10 -59.80
CA LYS A 245 85.31 -38.14 -59.51
C LYS A 245 85.12 -39.37 -60.39
N LEU A 246 83.88 -39.89 -60.44
CA LEU A 246 83.52 -41.04 -61.27
C LEU A 246 83.76 -40.75 -62.76
N LYS A 247 83.44 -39.53 -63.23
CA LYS A 247 83.72 -39.12 -64.61
C LYS A 247 85.22 -39.04 -64.92
N THR A 248 86.06 -38.56 -64.00
CA THR A 248 87.52 -38.57 -64.20
C THR A 248 88.05 -40.00 -64.25
N THR A 249 87.68 -40.87 -63.32
CA THR A 249 88.10 -42.29 -63.32
C THR A 249 87.64 -43.02 -64.57
N HIS A 250 86.38 -42.85 -65.00
CA HIS A 250 85.91 -43.44 -66.25
C HIS A 250 86.67 -42.92 -67.49
N GLN A 251 87.06 -41.64 -67.51
CA GLN A 251 87.83 -41.09 -68.62
C GLN A 251 89.30 -41.55 -68.60
N GLU A 252 89.86 -41.85 -67.41
CA GLU A 252 91.15 -42.51 -67.24
C GLU A 252 91.09 -43.98 -67.73
N GLU A 253 90.10 -44.76 -67.29
CA GLU A 253 89.82 -46.13 -67.75
C GLU A 253 89.66 -46.22 -69.28
N VAL A 254 88.87 -45.32 -69.88
CA VAL A 254 88.67 -45.27 -71.34
C VAL A 254 89.96 -44.91 -72.07
N SER A 255 90.80 -44.06 -71.48
CA SER A 255 92.11 -43.71 -72.06
C SER A 255 93.09 -44.89 -72.00
N GLU A 256 93.10 -45.65 -70.91
CA GLU A 256 93.95 -46.84 -70.77
C GLU A 256 93.46 -48.01 -71.63
N LEU A 257 92.15 -48.26 -71.71
CA LEU A 257 91.56 -49.23 -72.65
C LEU A 257 91.86 -48.85 -74.10
N MET A 258 91.78 -47.56 -74.46
CA MET A 258 92.15 -47.09 -75.79
C MET A 258 93.64 -47.30 -76.07
N HIS A 259 94.52 -47.11 -75.09
CA HIS A 259 95.96 -47.40 -75.20
C HIS A 259 96.23 -48.90 -75.39
N GLN A 260 95.56 -49.77 -74.62
CA GLN A 260 95.64 -51.23 -74.79
C GLN A 260 95.16 -51.69 -76.17
N ILE A 261 94.07 -51.11 -76.68
CA ILE A 261 93.55 -51.36 -78.04
C ILE A 261 94.55 -50.87 -79.10
N GLU A 262 95.20 -49.73 -78.92
CA GLU A 262 96.20 -49.21 -79.87
C GLU A 262 97.48 -50.09 -79.91
N ILE A 263 97.93 -50.59 -78.74
CA ILE A 263 99.03 -51.57 -78.65
C ILE A 263 98.65 -52.86 -79.38
N SER A 264 97.47 -53.40 -79.08
CA SER A 264 96.92 -54.61 -79.72
C SER A 264 96.81 -54.45 -81.24
N SER A 265 96.32 -53.30 -81.71
CA SER A 265 96.18 -52.98 -83.13
C SER A 265 97.53 -52.98 -83.86
N LYS A 266 98.58 -52.39 -83.26
CA LYS A 266 99.93 -52.36 -83.85
C LYS A 266 100.56 -53.76 -83.87
N GLU A 267 100.43 -54.52 -82.78
CA GLU A 267 100.94 -55.90 -82.73
C GLU A 267 100.22 -56.81 -83.75
N ASN A 268 98.93 -56.57 -84.01
CA ASN A 268 98.16 -57.29 -85.02
C ASN A 268 98.51 -56.85 -86.46
N GLU A 269 98.83 -55.56 -86.67
CA GLU A 269 99.37 -55.05 -87.95
C GLU A 269 100.75 -55.64 -88.26
N GLU A 270 101.65 -55.76 -87.26
CA GLU A 270 102.92 -56.48 -87.40
C GLU A 270 102.72 -57.96 -87.77
N LYS A 271 101.79 -58.65 -87.08
CA LYS A 271 101.44 -60.05 -87.38
C LYS A 271 100.87 -60.21 -88.79
N GLN A 272 99.98 -59.32 -89.24
CA GLN A 272 99.45 -59.35 -90.60
C GLN A 272 100.54 -59.09 -91.65
N ASN A 273 101.49 -58.19 -91.39
CA ASN A 273 102.62 -57.94 -92.28
C ASN A 273 103.56 -59.15 -92.40
N GLN A 274 103.79 -59.91 -91.31
CA GLN A 274 104.51 -61.19 -91.37
C GLN A 274 103.75 -62.24 -92.19
N ILE A 275 102.43 -62.37 -92.00
CA ILE A 275 101.58 -63.28 -92.78
C ILE A 275 101.63 -62.94 -94.27
N ASN A 276 101.54 -61.65 -94.64
CA ASN A 276 101.61 -61.19 -96.02
C ASN A 276 102.95 -61.57 -96.71
N GLN A 277 104.08 -61.45 -96.00
CA GLN A 277 105.39 -61.87 -96.51
C GLN A 277 105.46 -63.39 -96.73
N LEU A 278 104.95 -64.19 -95.79
CA LEU A 278 104.93 -65.65 -95.91
C LEU A 278 104.03 -66.10 -97.08
N GLN A 279 102.88 -65.45 -97.29
CA GLN A 279 101.98 -65.76 -98.40
C GLN A 279 102.59 -65.42 -99.77
N HIS A 280 103.32 -64.30 -99.91
CA HIS A 280 104.04 -63.97 -101.15
C HIS A 280 105.09 -65.03 -101.49
N ASN A 281 105.90 -65.41 -100.50
CA ASN A 281 106.97 -66.41 -100.68
C ASN A 281 106.42 -67.78 -101.11
N LEU A 282 105.30 -68.24 -100.53
CA LEU A 282 104.65 -69.48 -100.97
C LEU A 282 104.10 -69.38 -102.40
N ALA A 283 103.43 -68.28 -102.74
CA ALA A 283 102.81 -68.10 -104.05
C ALA A 283 103.83 -68.10 -105.20
N GLU A 284 105.05 -67.60 -104.95
CA GLU A 284 106.11 -67.49 -105.94
C GLU A 284 106.86 -68.83 -106.17
N GLU A 285 107.01 -69.69 -105.16
CA GLU A 285 107.55 -71.06 -105.36
C GLU A 285 106.60 -71.96 -106.17
N PHE A 286 105.28 -71.87 -105.94
CA PHE A 286 104.28 -72.73 -106.58
C PHE A 286 104.16 -72.57 -108.11
N LEU A 287 104.75 -71.51 -108.70
CA LEU A 287 104.68 -71.27 -110.15
C LEU A 287 105.82 -71.91 -110.95
N ILE A 288 106.90 -72.35 -110.28
CA ILE A 288 108.17 -72.74 -110.94
C ILE A 288 108.53 -74.21 -110.69
N LYS A 289 107.96 -74.84 -109.66
CA LYS A 289 107.99 -76.30 -109.41
C LYS A 289 106.55 -76.81 -109.18
N GLU A 290 106.18 -78.05 -109.50
CA GLU A 290 106.93 -79.11 -110.17
C GLU A 290 106.00 -79.88 -111.12
N LYS A 291 106.42 -80.04 -112.38
CA LYS A 291 105.71 -80.87 -113.37
C LYS A 291 106.30 -82.29 -113.47
N ASN A 292 107.01 -82.70 -112.42
CA ASN A 292 107.74 -83.96 -112.29
C ASN A 292 107.49 -84.54 -110.88
N THR A 293 107.90 -85.81 -110.72
CA THR A 293 108.30 -86.45 -109.46
C THR A 293 107.26 -86.62 -108.33
N THR A 294 106.69 -87.83 -108.30
CA THR A 294 106.43 -88.69 -107.11
C THR A 294 105.48 -88.20 -106.00
N GLY A 295 104.40 -88.96 -105.83
CA GLY A 295 103.70 -89.08 -104.54
C GLY A 295 104.33 -90.15 -103.62
N GLU A 296 103.69 -90.37 -102.47
CA GLU A 296 104.11 -91.25 -101.36
C GLU A 296 105.45 -90.92 -100.68
N MET A 297 105.40 -90.29 -99.50
CA MET A 297 105.78 -90.98 -98.24
C MET A 297 105.50 -90.16 -96.97
N CYS A 298 105.47 -90.91 -95.85
CA CYS A 298 105.70 -90.58 -94.44
C CYS A 298 105.57 -89.12 -93.91
N VAL A 299 104.81 -88.87 -92.83
CA VAL A 299 104.93 -89.44 -91.46
C VAL A 299 106.25 -89.05 -90.76
N SER A 300 106.21 -87.92 -90.05
CA SER A 300 107.00 -87.56 -88.87
C SER A 300 106.50 -86.17 -88.37
N THR A 301 106.44 -85.83 -87.08
CA THR A 301 106.76 -86.61 -85.86
C THR A 301 105.88 -86.14 -84.69
N ASP A 302 105.60 -87.01 -83.72
CA ASP A 302 105.04 -86.61 -82.43
C ASP A 302 106.00 -85.71 -81.64
N ARG A 303 105.46 -84.72 -80.90
CA ARG A 303 105.73 -84.60 -79.45
C ARG A 303 104.78 -83.63 -78.72
N ARG A 304 103.94 -84.19 -77.84
CA ARG A 304 103.27 -83.54 -76.69
C ARG A 304 102.27 -82.41 -76.99
N VAL A 305 101.04 -82.85 -77.28
CA VAL A 305 99.90 -82.41 -76.46
C VAL A 305 100.02 -83.14 -75.10
N TYR A 306 100.11 -82.37 -74.02
CA TYR A 306 100.18 -82.76 -72.59
C TYR A 306 100.26 -81.43 -71.82
N ASP A 307 99.52 -81.15 -70.73
CA ASP A 307 98.58 -81.99 -69.99
C ASP A 307 97.63 -81.11 -69.17
N LEU A 308 96.35 -81.51 -69.04
CA LEU A 308 95.53 -81.43 -67.82
C LEU A 308 94.13 -82.03 -68.10
N GLU A 309 94.11 -83.35 -68.23
CA GLU A 309 92.92 -84.21 -68.30
C GLU A 309 92.90 -85.15 -67.08
N GLN A 310 91.76 -85.78 -66.77
CA GLN A 310 91.50 -86.68 -65.61
C GLN A 310 91.48 -85.95 -64.24
N LEU A 311 90.42 -86.02 -63.41
CA LEU A 311 89.51 -87.14 -63.13
C LEU A 311 88.04 -86.70 -63.29
N GLU A 312 87.25 -87.34 -64.15
CA GLU A 312 86.64 -88.69 -64.03
C GLU A 312 85.41 -88.76 -63.11
N GLU A 313 84.25 -88.81 -63.79
CA GLU A 313 83.23 -89.87 -63.68
C GLU A 313 82.46 -90.11 -62.36
N GLY A 314 81.12 -90.14 -62.49
CA GLY A 314 80.28 -91.03 -61.68
C GLY A 314 79.29 -90.39 -60.70
N LEU A 315 78.14 -89.94 -61.19
CA LEU A 315 76.89 -90.67 -60.93
C LEU A 315 75.75 -90.28 -61.89
N SER A 316 74.76 -91.16 -62.03
CA SER A 316 73.59 -90.98 -62.90
C SER A 316 72.30 -91.29 -62.15
N LYS A 317 71.21 -90.62 -62.56
CA LYS A 317 69.79 -91.03 -62.53
C LYS A 317 69.25 -91.74 -61.27
N SER A 318 68.16 -91.20 -60.72
CA SER A 318 67.08 -92.07 -60.24
C SER A 318 65.71 -91.44 -60.52
N ILE A 319 64.83 -92.22 -61.17
CA ILE A 319 63.39 -91.94 -61.34
C ILE A 319 62.67 -93.24 -60.97
N GLU A 320 61.82 -93.15 -59.93
CA GLU A 320 60.73 -94.05 -59.54
C GLU A 320 60.94 -95.58 -59.30
N ASN A 321 59.98 -96.10 -58.54
CA ASN A 321 59.42 -97.47 -58.57
C ASN A 321 60.11 -98.63 -57.80
N LYS A 322 59.58 -98.83 -56.57
CA LYS A 322 58.88 -100.06 -56.10
C LYS A 322 59.63 -101.30 -55.56
N ILE A 323 59.16 -101.71 -54.36
CA ILE A 323 58.89 -103.10 -53.90
C ILE A 323 60.10 -104.03 -53.62
N HIS A 324 60.23 -104.55 -52.38
CA HIS A 324 59.96 -105.98 -52.09
C HIS A 324 59.81 -106.32 -50.59
N VAL A 325 59.41 -107.57 -50.32
CA VAL A 325 59.02 -108.21 -49.05
C VAL A 325 60.13 -109.12 -48.50
N ARG A 326 60.26 -109.23 -47.17
CA ARG A 326 60.44 -110.46 -46.34
C ARG A 326 60.50 -110.03 -44.86
N THR A 327 59.85 -110.65 -43.87
CA THR A 327 59.71 -112.08 -43.48
C THR A 327 60.94 -112.63 -42.76
N GLU A 328 60.80 -112.85 -41.46
CA GLU A 328 61.61 -113.80 -40.69
C GLU A 328 60.78 -114.35 -39.50
N GLU A 329 61.04 -115.60 -39.10
CA GLU A 329 60.29 -116.34 -38.08
C GLU A 329 61.16 -116.60 -36.84
N GLY A 330 60.58 -116.61 -35.63
CA GLY A 330 61.32 -116.89 -34.39
C GLY A 330 60.43 -117.05 -33.16
N PRO A 331 60.26 -118.26 -32.59
CA PRO A 331 59.28 -118.52 -31.54
C PRO A 331 59.87 -118.48 -30.11
N CYS A 332 59.18 -117.81 -29.16
CA CYS A 332 59.28 -118.15 -27.73
C CYS A 332 58.09 -117.65 -26.87
N ALA A 333 57.52 -118.57 -26.09
CA ALA A 333 56.68 -118.46 -24.89
C ALA A 333 55.99 -117.11 -24.54
N GLU A 334 54.67 -117.07 -24.77
CA GLU A 334 53.55 -116.74 -23.84
C GLU A 334 53.59 -115.53 -22.87
N MET A 335 54.72 -115.14 -22.27
CA MET A 335 54.75 -114.08 -21.25
C MET A 335 54.41 -112.68 -21.80
N LYS A 336 54.64 -112.44 -23.10
CA LYS A 336 54.30 -111.18 -23.78
C LYS A 336 52.81 -110.95 -24.03
N MET A 337 51.95 -111.96 -23.86
CA MET A 337 50.52 -111.81 -24.16
C MET A 337 49.80 -111.05 -23.05
N GLU A 338 50.09 -111.35 -21.78
CA GLU A 338 49.47 -110.70 -20.62
C GLU A 338 49.92 -109.24 -20.45
N GLU A 339 51.17 -108.93 -20.81
CA GLU A 339 51.67 -107.55 -20.86
C GLU A 339 50.98 -106.73 -21.95
N LYS A 340 50.71 -107.32 -23.13
CA LYS A 340 49.89 -106.69 -24.18
C LYS A 340 48.43 -106.51 -23.77
N VAL A 341 47.84 -107.47 -23.07
CA VAL A 341 46.48 -107.33 -22.52
C VAL A 341 46.42 -106.18 -21.52
N ARG A 342 47.39 -106.05 -20.59
CA ARG A 342 47.48 -104.90 -19.69
C ARG A 342 47.63 -103.56 -20.42
N HIS A 343 48.46 -103.49 -21.48
CA HIS A 343 48.57 -102.26 -22.28
C HIS A 343 47.25 -101.91 -23.00
N LEU A 344 46.60 -102.88 -23.65
CA LEU A 344 45.31 -102.66 -24.33
C LEU A 344 44.20 -102.28 -23.34
N GLN A 345 44.23 -102.83 -22.13
CA GLN A 345 43.27 -102.50 -21.08
C GLN A 345 43.53 -101.08 -20.52
N HIS A 346 44.79 -100.70 -20.29
CA HIS A 346 45.14 -99.32 -19.94
C HIS A 346 44.72 -98.32 -21.03
N SER A 347 44.96 -98.63 -22.31
CA SER A 347 44.52 -97.79 -23.43
C SER A 347 43.00 -97.71 -23.57
N LEU A 348 42.27 -98.76 -23.18
CA LEU A 348 40.80 -98.75 -23.15
C LEU A 348 40.27 -97.90 -21.98
N GLU A 349 40.87 -98.02 -20.81
CA GLU A 349 40.54 -97.20 -19.63
C GLU A 349 40.89 -95.71 -19.85
N GLU A 350 42.01 -95.43 -20.52
CA GLU A 350 42.41 -94.08 -20.97
C GLU A 350 41.44 -93.52 -22.02
N LEU A 351 41.07 -94.30 -23.03
CA LEU A 351 40.09 -93.88 -24.06
C LEU A 351 38.68 -93.69 -23.45
N GLN A 352 38.30 -94.49 -22.45
CA GLN A 352 37.05 -94.34 -21.71
C GLN A 352 37.07 -93.10 -20.80
N SER A 353 38.22 -92.76 -20.21
CA SER A 353 38.44 -91.50 -19.49
C SER A 353 38.33 -90.29 -20.43
N GLN A 354 39.01 -90.32 -21.58
CA GLN A 354 38.89 -89.30 -22.63
C GLN A 354 37.44 -89.13 -23.10
N HIS A 355 36.69 -90.23 -23.28
CA HIS A 355 35.27 -90.16 -23.63
C HIS A 355 34.40 -89.55 -22.50
N SER A 356 34.72 -89.79 -21.22
CA SER A 356 34.04 -89.09 -20.12
C SER A 356 34.30 -87.59 -20.17
N ILE A 357 35.58 -87.19 -20.27
CA ILE A 357 35.97 -85.77 -20.36
C ILE A 357 35.26 -85.09 -21.53
N LEU A 358 35.26 -85.69 -22.73
CA LEU A 358 34.59 -85.13 -23.92
C LEU A 358 33.06 -85.04 -23.76
N LYS A 359 32.44 -85.95 -22.99
CA LYS A 359 31.02 -85.94 -22.68
C LYS A 359 30.68 -84.84 -21.65
N ASP A 360 31.53 -84.66 -20.66
CA ASP A 360 31.37 -83.64 -19.61
C ASP A 360 31.64 -82.23 -20.19
N GLU A 361 32.61 -82.10 -21.09
CA GLU A 361 32.84 -80.91 -21.93
C GLU A 361 31.64 -80.60 -22.84
N LEU A 362 31.10 -81.60 -23.55
CA LEU A 362 29.90 -81.41 -24.38
C LEU A 362 28.68 -80.99 -23.54
N THR A 363 28.55 -81.52 -22.33
CA THR A 363 27.50 -81.14 -21.36
C THR A 363 27.71 -79.70 -20.87
N TYR A 364 28.95 -79.30 -20.57
CA TYR A 364 29.30 -77.93 -20.22
C TYR A 364 29.01 -76.96 -21.37
N MET A 365 29.43 -77.26 -22.59
CA MET A 365 29.12 -76.45 -23.79
C MET A 365 27.61 -76.34 -24.02
N SER A 366 26.85 -77.42 -23.84
CA SER A 366 25.38 -77.38 -23.97
C SER A 366 24.74 -76.47 -22.91
N ASN A 367 25.24 -76.50 -21.66
CA ASN A 367 24.74 -75.65 -20.58
C ASN A 367 25.13 -74.17 -20.77
N VAL A 368 26.34 -73.89 -21.27
CA VAL A 368 26.77 -72.53 -21.63
C VAL A 368 25.96 -72.00 -22.81
N LYS A 369 25.76 -72.80 -23.87
CA LYS A 369 24.89 -72.46 -25.00
C LYS A 369 23.48 -72.10 -24.53
N LEU A 370 22.87 -72.94 -23.68
CA LEU A 370 21.51 -72.71 -23.19
C LEU A 370 21.42 -71.42 -22.37
N LYS A 371 22.39 -71.12 -21.50
CA LYS A 371 22.47 -69.84 -20.77
C LYS A 371 22.61 -68.63 -21.69
N LEU A 372 23.38 -68.74 -22.78
CA LEU A 372 23.51 -67.68 -23.78
C LEU A 372 22.23 -67.50 -24.61
N GLU A 373 21.53 -68.60 -24.93
CA GLU A 373 20.23 -68.55 -25.61
C GLU A 373 19.15 -67.91 -24.72
N GLU A 374 19.14 -68.19 -23.41
CA GLU A 374 18.28 -67.49 -22.44
C GLU A 374 18.64 -66.00 -22.31
N GLU A 375 19.92 -65.65 -22.24
CA GLU A 375 20.37 -64.25 -22.13
C GLU A 375 19.97 -63.43 -23.37
N ILE A 376 20.07 -64.04 -24.56
CA ILE A 376 19.60 -63.46 -25.82
C ILE A 376 18.08 -63.28 -25.85
N HIS A 377 17.30 -64.04 -25.06
CA HIS A 377 15.87 -63.77 -24.88
C HIS A 377 15.63 -62.63 -23.88
N ARG A 378 16.28 -62.65 -22.70
CA ARG A 378 16.20 -61.55 -21.72
C ARG A 378 16.48 -60.18 -22.35
N ILE A 379 17.60 -60.05 -23.06
CA ILE A 379 17.99 -58.80 -23.73
C ILE A 379 16.99 -58.38 -24.82
N LYS A 380 16.31 -59.32 -25.50
CA LYS A 380 15.27 -59.01 -26.49
C LYS A 380 13.98 -58.54 -25.85
N ASP A 381 13.57 -59.15 -24.75
CA ASP A 381 12.36 -58.79 -24.03
C ASP A 381 12.55 -57.43 -23.33
N GLU A 382 13.73 -57.19 -22.76
CA GLU A 382 14.17 -55.88 -22.24
C GLU A 382 14.15 -54.79 -23.33
N TYR A 383 14.77 -55.03 -24.49
CA TYR A 383 14.73 -54.10 -25.63
C TYR A 383 13.31 -53.87 -26.17
N PHE A 384 12.45 -54.90 -26.14
CA PHE A 384 11.06 -54.77 -26.57
C PHE A 384 10.28 -53.83 -25.64
N HIS A 385 10.45 -53.98 -24.32
CA HIS A 385 9.82 -53.11 -23.33
C HIS A 385 10.41 -51.70 -23.31
N GLU A 386 11.74 -51.53 -23.44
CA GLU A 386 12.36 -50.20 -23.60
C GLU A 386 11.78 -49.47 -24.81
N ARG A 387 11.58 -50.17 -25.93
CA ARG A 387 10.95 -49.60 -27.12
C ARG A 387 9.46 -49.27 -26.89
N GLU A 388 8.71 -50.11 -26.18
CA GLU A 388 7.30 -49.82 -25.83
C GLU A 388 7.17 -48.60 -24.91
N ASP A 389 8.05 -48.45 -23.91
CA ASP A 389 8.11 -47.28 -23.03
C ASP A 389 8.51 -46.01 -23.81
N LEU A 390 9.45 -46.12 -24.76
CA LEU A 390 9.82 -45.02 -25.65
C LEU A 390 8.67 -44.63 -26.60
N ASP A 391 7.99 -45.59 -27.22
CA ASP A 391 6.82 -45.33 -28.06
C ASP A 391 5.69 -44.69 -27.22
N PHE A 392 5.43 -45.17 -26.00
CA PHE A 392 4.48 -44.54 -25.08
C PHE A 392 4.89 -43.10 -24.75
N LYS A 393 6.16 -42.85 -24.45
CA LYS A 393 6.68 -41.52 -24.12
C LYS A 393 6.63 -40.56 -25.32
N ILE A 394 6.86 -41.05 -26.53
CA ILE A 394 6.68 -40.29 -27.78
C ILE A 394 5.22 -39.89 -27.95
N ASN A 395 4.26 -40.78 -27.70
CA ASN A 395 2.83 -40.47 -27.78
C ASN A 395 2.38 -39.44 -26.72
N GLU A 396 2.88 -39.54 -25.48
CA GLU A 396 2.64 -38.54 -24.42
C GLU A 396 3.20 -37.15 -24.80
N LEU A 397 4.40 -37.10 -25.38
CA LEU A 397 5.03 -35.88 -25.87
C LEU A 397 4.34 -35.30 -27.11
N GLN A 398 3.71 -36.13 -27.95
CA GLN A 398 2.88 -35.67 -29.05
C GLN A 398 1.56 -35.06 -28.56
N LEU A 399 0.85 -35.73 -27.64
CA LEU A 399 -0.41 -35.23 -27.08
C LEU A 399 -0.21 -33.88 -26.36
N THR A 400 0.80 -33.78 -25.50
CA THR A 400 1.12 -32.52 -24.80
C THR A 400 1.55 -31.41 -25.77
N LYS A 401 2.26 -31.74 -26.85
CA LYS A 401 2.56 -30.78 -27.93
C LYS A 401 1.29 -30.30 -28.65
N GLU A 402 0.33 -31.18 -28.92
CA GLU A 402 -0.95 -30.81 -29.54
C GLU A 402 -1.79 -29.90 -28.64
N ASP A 403 -1.84 -30.17 -27.33
CA ASP A 403 -2.46 -29.28 -26.34
C ASP A 403 -1.79 -27.89 -26.33
N TYR A 404 -0.45 -27.82 -26.33
CA TYR A 404 0.27 -26.54 -26.42
C TYR A 404 0.02 -25.81 -27.75
N CYS A 405 -0.03 -26.53 -28.88
CA CYS A 405 -0.40 -25.94 -30.18
C CYS A 405 -1.81 -25.35 -30.16
N TYR A 406 -2.78 -26.05 -29.58
CA TYR A 406 -4.16 -25.56 -29.43
C TYR A 406 -4.22 -24.30 -28.55
N VAL A 407 -3.50 -24.27 -27.42
CA VAL A 407 -3.41 -23.07 -26.56
C VAL A 407 -2.76 -21.90 -27.30
N ILE A 408 -1.68 -22.15 -28.05
CA ILE A 408 -0.99 -21.13 -28.85
C ILE A 408 -1.91 -20.56 -29.94
N ASP A 409 -2.65 -21.40 -30.66
CA ASP A 409 -3.56 -20.94 -31.72
C ASP A 409 -4.80 -20.24 -31.17
N LYS A 410 -5.31 -20.65 -29.99
CA LYS A 410 -6.33 -19.87 -29.27
C LYS A 410 -5.80 -18.48 -28.88
N LEU A 411 -4.60 -18.39 -28.31
CA LEU A 411 -4.00 -17.11 -27.91
C LEU A 411 -3.75 -16.19 -29.11
N LYS A 412 -3.41 -16.72 -30.30
CA LYS A 412 -3.35 -15.93 -31.54
C LYS A 412 -4.73 -15.36 -31.94
N LEU A 413 -5.79 -16.17 -31.84
CA LEU A 413 -7.16 -15.74 -32.15
C LEU A 413 -7.66 -14.69 -31.16
N ASP A 414 -7.44 -14.91 -29.86
CA ASP A 414 -7.79 -13.96 -28.79
C ASP A 414 -7.04 -12.62 -28.97
N LEU A 415 -5.74 -12.66 -29.33
CA LEU A 415 -4.92 -11.47 -29.60
C LEU A 415 -5.38 -10.69 -30.84
N GLU A 416 -5.69 -11.37 -31.95
CA GLU A 416 -6.18 -10.71 -33.16
C GLU A 416 -7.60 -10.14 -32.95
N ALA A 417 -8.45 -10.82 -32.18
CA ALA A 417 -9.75 -10.29 -31.76
C ALA A 417 -9.61 -9.03 -30.88
N ALA A 418 -8.71 -9.05 -29.89
CA ALA A 418 -8.42 -7.88 -29.05
C ALA A 418 -7.87 -6.70 -29.87
N LYS A 419 -6.97 -6.98 -30.82
CA LYS A 419 -6.45 -5.97 -31.75
C LYS A 419 -7.56 -5.36 -32.63
N GLN A 420 -8.46 -6.18 -33.19
CA GLN A 420 -9.59 -5.72 -34.00
C GLN A 420 -10.59 -4.90 -33.16
N PHE A 421 -10.79 -5.25 -31.88
CA PHE A 421 -11.58 -4.46 -30.94
C PHE A 421 -10.95 -3.09 -30.69
N CYS A 422 -9.66 -3.03 -30.33
CA CYS A 422 -8.94 -1.77 -30.13
C CYS A 422 -8.93 -0.90 -31.39
N GLU A 423 -8.70 -1.49 -32.57
CA GLU A 423 -8.79 -0.79 -33.85
C GLU A 423 -10.20 -0.21 -34.12
N THR A 424 -11.25 -0.91 -33.69
CA THR A 424 -12.65 -0.46 -33.86
C THR A 424 -12.98 0.69 -32.90
N ALA A 425 -12.65 0.55 -31.62
CA ALA A 425 -12.82 1.62 -30.63
C ALA A 425 -12.08 2.91 -31.03
N VAL A 426 -10.86 2.80 -31.59
CA VAL A 426 -10.10 3.95 -32.10
C VAL A 426 -10.79 4.59 -33.33
N LYS A 427 -11.44 3.80 -34.19
CA LYS A 427 -12.21 4.31 -35.34
C LYS A 427 -13.50 5.02 -34.89
N GLU A 428 -14.19 4.46 -33.88
CA GLU A 428 -15.41 5.04 -33.29
C GLU A 428 -15.11 6.34 -32.54
N HIS A 429 -14.17 6.35 -31.60
CA HIS A 429 -13.77 7.56 -30.86
C HIS A 429 -13.27 8.68 -31.81
N LYS A 430 -12.61 8.33 -32.92
CA LYS A 430 -12.24 9.30 -33.97
C LYS A 430 -13.45 9.89 -34.69
N LEU A 431 -14.47 9.08 -34.99
CA LEU A 431 -15.72 9.53 -35.61
C LEU A 431 -16.55 10.40 -34.66
N GLU A 432 -16.61 10.04 -33.38
CA GLU A 432 -17.23 10.84 -32.32
C GLU A 432 -16.53 12.19 -32.14
N THR A 433 -15.19 12.18 -32.00
CA THR A 433 -14.36 13.39 -31.93
C THR A 433 -14.57 14.30 -33.16
N GLN A 434 -14.71 13.73 -34.36
CA GLN A 434 -15.03 14.50 -35.56
C GLN A 434 -16.46 15.07 -35.51
N THR A 435 -17.44 14.27 -35.10
CA THR A 435 -18.86 14.67 -35.02
C THR A 435 -19.04 15.82 -34.03
N LEU A 436 -18.42 15.74 -32.84
CA LEU A 436 -18.41 16.79 -31.82
C LEU A 436 -17.73 18.06 -32.34
N LYS A 437 -16.60 17.94 -33.05
CA LYS A 437 -15.89 19.07 -33.67
C LYS A 437 -16.70 19.72 -34.80
N GLU A 438 -17.53 18.97 -35.51
CA GLU A 438 -18.48 19.48 -36.51
C GLU A 438 -19.75 20.06 -35.88
N GLN A 439 -20.15 19.60 -34.69
CA GLN A 439 -21.19 20.22 -33.87
C GLN A 439 -20.74 21.59 -33.33
N HIS A 440 -19.62 21.66 -32.62
CA HIS A 440 -19.09 22.92 -32.09
C HIS A 440 -18.88 23.98 -33.20
N LYS A 441 -18.44 23.56 -34.39
CA LYS A 441 -18.35 24.46 -35.56
C LYS A 441 -19.71 25.01 -36.00
N ARG A 442 -20.77 24.21 -35.98
CA ARG A 442 -22.13 24.64 -36.33
C ARG A 442 -22.70 25.58 -35.26
N GLU A 443 -22.50 25.26 -33.99
CA GLU A 443 -22.93 26.09 -32.87
C GLU A 443 -22.23 27.46 -32.88
N ILE A 444 -20.91 27.49 -33.10
CA ILE A 444 -20.15 28.74 -33.29
C ILE A 444 -20.64 29.52 -34.51
N ALA A 445 -20.97 28.86 -35.63
CA ALA A 445 -21.51 29.54 -36.80
C ALA A 445 -22.88 30.19 -36.52
N VAL A 446 -23.81 29.44 -35.90
CA VAL A 446 -25.15 29.92 -35.52
C VAL A 446 -25.09 31.05 -34.48
N LEU A 447 -24.19 30.96 -33.50
CA LEU A 447 -23.96 32.04 -32.53
C LEU A 447 -23.43 33.32 -33.20
N ASN A 448 -22.49 33.20 -34.14
CA ASN A 448 -21.99 34.36 -34.90
C ASN A 448 -23.08 34.97 -35.80
N GLU A 449 -23.90 34.14 -36.47
CA GLU A 449 -25.02 34.60 -37.29
C GLU A 449 -26.12 35.29 -36.45
N THR A 450 -26.39 34.76 -35.26
CA THR A 450 -27.32 35.36 -34.29
C THR A 450 -26.80 36.70 -33.75
N LEU A 451 -25.51 36.79 -33.43
CA LEU A 451 -24.86 38.02 -32.97
C LEU A 451 -24.83 39.10 -34.07
N LEU A 452 -24.46 38.73 -35.29
CA LEU A 452 -24.42 39.64 -36.44
C LEU A 452 -25.82 40.14 -36.80
N SER A 453 -26.81 39.26 -36.88
CA SER A 453 -28.20 39.66 -37.18
C SER A 453 -28.89 40.41 -36.03
N GLY A 454 -28.46 40.21 -34.78
CA GLY A 454 -28.83 41.05 -33.64
C GLY A 454 -28.29 42.47 -33.79
N SER A 455 -26.98 42.60 -34.01
CA SER A 455 -26.30 43.90 -34.20
C SER A 455 -26.79 44.65 -35.45
N GLU A 456 -27.13 43.94 -36.53
CA GLU A 456 -27.70 44.56 -37.73
C GLU A 456 -29.11 45.12 -37.47
N LYS A 457 -29.96 44.41 -36.71
CA LYS A 457 -31.28 44.92 -36.29
C LYS A 457 -31.16 46.13 -35.39
N GLU A 458 -30.31 46.07 -34.37
CA GLU A 458 -30.02 47.19 -33.46
C GLU A 458 -29.55 48.42 -34.25
N LYS A 459 -28.62 48.23 -35.20
CA LYS A 459 -28.13 49.28 -36.09
C LYS A 459 -29.23 49.84 -37.03
N MET A 460 -30.18 49.03 -37.47
CA MET A 460 -31.33 49.53 -38.22
C MET A 460 -32.28 50.37 -37.35
N VAL A 461 -32.57 49.95 -36.11
CA VAL A 461 -33.39 50.72 -35.15
C VAL A 461 -32.75 52.07 -34.84
N LEU A 462 -31.47 52.08 -34.45
CA LEU A 462 -30.69 53.32 -34.22
C LEU A 462 -30.62 54.21 -35.48
N GLY A 463 -30.64 53.60 -36.67
CA GLY A 463 -30.71 54.32 -37.95
C GLY A 463 -32.05 55.03 -38.19
N VAL A 464 -33.16 54.40 -37.79
CA VAL A 464 -34.51 55.01 -37.83
C VAL A 464 -34.62 56.12 -36.77
N GLU A 465 -34.20 55.87 -35.54
CA GLU A 465 -34.19 56.87 -34.46
C GLU A 465 -33.36 58.11 -34.82
N MET A 466 -32.17 57.94 -35.41
CA MET A 466 -31.36 59.06 -35.91
C MET A 466 -32.04 59.84 -37.04
N GLN A 467 -32.87 59.19 -37.86
CA GLN A 467 -33.62 59.85 -38.92
C GLN A 467 -34.82 60.63 -38.36
N GLU A 468 -35.57 60.05 -37.42
CA GLU A 468 -36.64 60.77 -36.71
C GLU A 468 -36.10 61.97 -35.93
N LEU A 469 -34.97 61.83 -35.24
CA LEU A 469 -34.35 62.93 -34.50
C LEU A 469 -33.87 64.06 -35.43
N LYS A 470 -33.41 63.72 -36.65
CA LYS A 470 -33.14 64.72 -37.70
C LYS A 470 -34.40 65.44 -38.13
N GLU A 471 -35.46 64.71 -38.47
CA GLU A 471 -36.72 65.29 -38.95
C GLU A 471 -37.38 66.18 -37.88
N ARG A 472 -37.32 65.78 -36.61
CA ARG A 472 -37.74 66.62 -35.47
C ARG A 472 -36.88 67.89 -35.34
N LEU A 473 -35.56 67.80 -35.53
CA LEU A 473 -34.65 68.95 -35.46
C LEU A 473 -34.82 69.91 -36.65
N GLU A 474 -35.06 69.39 -37.84
CA GLU A 474 -35.36 70.15 -39.06
C GLU A 474 -36.72 70.87 -38.93
N LYS A 475 -37.76 70.18 -38.42
CA LYS A 475 -39.06 70.79 -38.10
C LYS A 475 -38.94 71.91 -37.06
N VAL A 476 -38.21 71.70 -35.96
CA VAL A 476 -37.97 72.76 -34.95
C VAL A 476 -37.15 73.93 -35.52
N THR A 477 -36.28 73.67 -36.50
CA THR A 477 -35.56 74.73 -37.23
C THR A 477 -36.51 75.53 -38.12
N GLN A 478 -37.42 74.88 -38.84
CA GLN A 478 -38.45 75.52 -39.64
C GLN A 478 -39.43 76.33 -38.78
N GLU A 479 -39.93 75.78 -37.66
CA GLU A 479 -40.80 76.48 -36.70
C GLU A 479 -40.12 77.72 -36.12
N LYS A 480 -38.81 77.64 -35.84
CA LYS A 480 -38.00 78.77 -35.40
C LYS A 480 -37.85 79.83 -36.49
N GLU A 481 -37.61 79.44 -37.75
CA GLU A 481 -37.50 80.37 -38.87
C GLU A 481 -38.84 81.05 -39.16
N GLU A 482 -39.95 80.32 -39.08
CA GLU A 482 -41.30 80.88 -39.16
C GLU A 482 -41.60 81.84 -37.99
N ALA A 483 -41.25 81.48 -36.75
CA ALA A 483 -41.39 82.35 -35.59
C ALA A 483 -40.54 83.63 -35.71
N VAL A 484 -39.33 83.55 -36.27
CA VAL A 484 -38.49 84.71 -36.57
C VAL A 484 -39.10 85.57 -37.69
N SER A 485 -39.63 84.96 -38.75
CA SER A 485 -40.33 85.65 -39.85
C SER A 485 -41.57 86.39 -39.33
N ASN A 486 -42.39 85.72 -38.52
CA ASN A 486 -43.58 86.30 -37.88
C ASN A 486 -43.21 87.42 -36.90
N TYR A 487 -42.09 87.31 -36.17
CA TYR A 487 -41.58 88.37 -35.31
C TYR A 487 -41.02 89.57 -36.11
N ILE A 488 -40.39 89.34 -37.27
CA ILE A 488 -39.97 90.41 -38.18
C ILE A 488 -41.19 91.12 -38.76
N SER A 489 -42.19 90.39 -39.26
CA SER A 489 -43.47 90.94 -39.73
C SER A 489 -44.21 91.72 -38.63
N LEU A 490 -44.22 91.22 -37.39
CA LEU A 490 -44.78 91.95 -36.25
C LEU A 490 -43.98 93.22 -35.93
N ARG A 491 -42.64 93.20 -36.06
CA ARG A 491 -41.82 94.41 -35.92
C ARG A 491 -42.11 95.41 -37.03
N GLU A 492 -42.14 94.99 -38.29
CA GLU A 492 -42.40 95.85 -39.44
C GLU A 492 -43.80 96.48 -39.36
N THR A 493 -44.82 95.72 -38.94
CA THR A 493 -46.15 96.27 -38.69
C THR A 493 -46.19 97.19 -37.46
N MET A 494 -45.44 96.93 -36.40
CA MET A 494 -45.31 97.86 -35.26
C MET A 494 -44.55 99.15 -35.62
N GLU A 495 -43.48 99.07 -36.44
CA GLU A 495 -42.76 100.23 -36.96
C GLU A 495 -43.62 101.05 -37.92
N THR A 496 -44.44 100.37 -38.75
CA THR A 496 -45.45 101.01 -39.61
C THR A 496 -46.51 101.72 -38.76
N LEU A 497 -47.09 101.05 -37.75
CA LEU A 497 -48.04 101.66 -36.81
C LEU A 497 -47.41 102.82 -36.02
N GLN A 498 -46.12 102.74 -35.67
CA GLN A 498 -45.43 103.84 -34.99
C GLN A 498 -45.20 105.05 -35.92
N ALA A 499 -44.91 104.81 -37.20
CA ALA A 499 -44.84 105.85 -38.22
C ALA A 499 -46.22 106.47 -38.50
N GLU A 500 -47.27 105.65 -38.64
CA GLU A 500 -48.65 106.09 -38.81
C GLU A 500 -49.17 106.86 -37.60
N LEU A 501 -48.84 106.46 -36.36
CA LEU A 501 -49.19 107.21 -35.14
C LEU A 501 -48.43 108.54 -35.06
N GLY A 502 -47.17 108.59 -35.50
CA GLY A 502 -46.40 109.83 -35.60
C GLY A 502 -46.98 110.80 -36.64
N GLU A 503 -47.32 110.28 -37.82
CA GLU A 503 -47.96 111.06 -38.89
C GLU A 503 -49.39 111.47 -38.52
N SER A 504 -50.13 110.61 -37.83
CA SER A 504 -51.48 110.88 -37.30
C SER A 504 -51.47 111.95 -36.22
N ALA A 505 -50.52 111.94 -35.28
CA ALA A 505 -50.35 113.04 -34.32
C ALA A 505 -50.04 114.39 -35.02
N GLY A 506 -49.29 114.34 -36.13
CA GLY A 506 -49.10 115.50 -37.02
C GLY A 506 -50.39 115.95 -37.71
N LYS A 507 -51.13 115.02 -38.30
CA LYS A 507 -52.40 115.26 -39.02
C LYS A 507 -53.50 115.78 -38.09
N ILE A 508 -53.70 115.19 -36.92
CA ILE A 508 -54.67 115.64 -35.90
C ILE A 508 -54.41 117.10 -35.48
N SER A 509 -53.13 117.50 -35.38
CA SER A 509 -52.73 118.89 -35.08
C SER A 509 -53.06 119.89 -36.21
N GLN A 510 -53.40 119.39 -37.40
CA GLN A 510 -53.74 120.16 -38.61
C GLN A 510 -55.24 120.02 -38.99
N GLU A 511 -55.85 118.89 -38.64
CA GLU A 511 -57.27 118.60 -38.84
C GLU A 511 -58.17 119.27 -37.81
N PHE A 512 -57.70 119.59 -36.59
CA PHE A 512 -58.52 120.32 -35.61
C PHE A 512 -58.96 121.70 -36.13
N GLU A 513 -58.14 122.33 -36.98
CA GLU A 513 -58.46 123.59 -37.68
C GLU A 513 -59.42 123.37 -38.87
N SER A 514 -59.42 122.16 -39.46
CA SER A 514 -60.19 121.78 -40.66
C SER A 514 -61.55 121.14 -40.34
N MET A 515 -61.68 120.50 -39.17
CA MET A 515 -62.90 119.87 -38.62
C MET A 515 -64.10 120.82 -38.57
N ARG A 516 -63.83 122.13 -38.56
CA ARG A 516 -64.84 123.20 -38.57
C ARG A 516 -65.69 123.26 -39.83
N GLN A 517 -65.32 122.55 -40.91
CA GLN A 517 -65.85 122.79 -42.25
C GLN A 517 -66.45 121.56 -42.96
N GLN A 518 -66.27 120.34 -42.43
CA GLN A 518 -66.60 119.08 -43.15
C GLN A 518 -67.87 118.35 -42.67
N GLN A 519 -68.56 118.82 -41.62
CA GLN A 519 -69.81 118.24 -41.06
C GLN A 519 -71.02 118.11 -42.04
N ALA A 520 -70.86 118.50 -43.31
CA ALA A 520 -71.89 118.39 -44.35
C ALA A 520 -71.82 117.07 -45.16
N SER A 521 -70.78 116.23 -44.99
CA SER A 521 -70.50 115.10 -45.91
C SER A 521 -71.05 113.74 -45.47
N ASP A 522 -71.20 113.51 -44.16
CA ASP A 522 -71.29 112.14 -43.58
C ASP A 522 -72.62 111.41 -43.89
N VAL A 523 -73.63 112.14 -44.37
CA VAL A 523 -74.98 111.62 -44.61
C VAL A 523 -75.05 110.64 -45.79
N SER A 524 -74.10 110.68 -46.73
CA SER A 524 -74.15 109.86 -47.95
C SER A 524 -73.58 108.45 -47.79
N GLU A 525 -72.70 108.19 -46.83
CA GLU A 525 -71.92 106.94 -46.78
C GLU A 525 -72.67 105.77 -46.11
N LEU A 526 -73.54 106.09 -45.15
CA LEU A 526 -74.29 105.10 -44.35
C LEU A 526 -75.19 104.17 -45.19
N GLN A 527 -75.67 104.64 -46.35
CA GLN A 527 -76.54 103.84 -47.23
C GLN A 527 -75.81 102.74 -48.02
N GLN A 528 -74.47 102.79 -48.09
CA GLN A 528 -73.67 101.79 -48.81
C GLN A 528 -73.26 100.61 -47.92
N LYS A 529 -72.94 100.87 -46.64
CA LYS A 529 -72.43 99.86 -45.68
C LYS A 529 -73.43 98.73 -45.39
N LEU A 530 -74.73 99.03 -45.35
CA LEU A 530 -75.79 98.06 -45.06
C LEU A 530 -75.88 96.89 -46.08
N ARG A 531 -75.34 97.06 -47.30
CA ARG A 531 -75.41 96.05 -48.36
C ARG A 531 -74.21 95.09 -48.38
N ALA A 532 -73.15 95.35 -47.61
CA ALA A 532 -71.99 94.46 -47.50
C ALA A 532 -72.20 93.38 -46.42
N ALA A 533 -72.69 93.79 -45.24
CA ALA A 533 -72.79 92.94 -44.04
C ALA A 533 -73.62 91.65 -44.21
N PHE A 534 -74.56 91.60 -45.15
CA PHE A 534 -75.34 90.39 -45.42
C PHE A 534 -74.52 89.29 -46.10
N ASN A 535 -73.59 89.62 -47.00
CA ASN A 535 -72.75 88.63 -47.68
C ASN A 535 -71.70 88.04 -46.73
N GLU A 536 -71.18 88.88 -45.83
CA GLU A 536 -70.18 88.53 -44.81
C GLU A 536 -70.73 87.50 -43.80
N LYS A 537 -72.01 87.64 -43.44
CA LYS A 537 -72.71 86.73 -42.51
C LYS A 537 -72.85 85.30 -43.04
N ASP A 538 -72.96 85.10 -44.35
CA ASP A 538 -73.07 83.76 -44.95
C ASP A 538 -71.70 83.08 -45.11
N ALA A 539 -70.65 83.84 -45.43
CA ALA A 539 -69.27 83.33 -45.46
C ALA A 539 -68.79 82.86 -44.07
N LEU A 540 -69.14 83.61 -43.01
CA LEU A 540 -68.81 83.22 -41.63
C LEU A 540 -69.44 81.88 -41.23
N LEU A 541 -70.66 81.59 -41.69
CA LEU A 541 -71.35 80.33 -41.38
C LEU A 541 -70.59 79.10 -41.90
N GLU A 542 -70.02 79.21 -43.11
CA GLU A 542 -69.21 78.15 -43.71
C GLU A 542 -67.86 77.96 -43.00
N THR A 543 -67.25 79.04 -42.49
CA THR A 543 -66.05 78.93 -41.65
C THR A 543 -66.31 78.25 -40.31
N VAL A 544 -67.47 78.49 -39.67
CA VAL A 544 -67.84 77.87 -38.40
C VAL A 544 -68.03 76.35 -38.56
N ASN A 545 -68.71 75.91 -39.63
CA ASN A 545 -68.91 74.48 -39.89
C ASN A 545 -67.58 73.73 -40.06
N ARG A 546 -66.63 74.29 -40.83
CA ARG A 546 -65.29 73.68 -41.01
C ARG A 546 -64.49 73.63 -39.70
N LEU A 547 -64.52 74.71 -38.91
CA LEU A 547 -63.87 74.73 -37.60
C LEU A 547 -64.49 73.73 -36.62
N GLN A 548 -65.79 73.42 -36.75
CA GLN A 548 -66.44 72.38 -35.96
C GLN A 548 -65.97 70.97 -36.36
N GLU A 549 -65.89 70.67 -37.66
CA GLU A 549 -65.30 69.40 -38.14
C GLU A 549 -63.83 69.24 -37.70
N GLU A 550 -63.02 70.31 -37.76
CA GLU A 550 -61.65 70.33 -37.25
C GLU A 550 -61.58 70.13 -35.73
N THR A 551 -62.54 70.68 -34.97
CA THR A 551 -62.64 70.50 -33.51
C THR A 551 -63.00 69.07 -33.13
N GLU A 552 -63.97 68.45 -33.81
CA GLU A 552 -64.33 67.04 -33.61
C GLU A 552 -63.14 66.13 -33.94
N LYS A 553 -62.39 66.44 -35.02
CA LYS A 553 -61.17 65.71 -35.38
C LYS A 553 -60.05 65.85 -34.35
N LEU A 554 -59.82 67.05 -33.82
CA LEU A 554 -58.86 67.29 -32.73
C LEU A 554 -59.22 66.50 -31.46
N SER A 555 -60.51 66.29 -31.18
CA SER A 555 -60.95 65.47 -30.03
C SER A 555 -60.59 63.99 -30.20
N SER A 556 -60.56 63.47 -31.43
CA SER A 556 -60.12 62.10 -31.72
C SER A 556 -58.61 61.96 -31.48
N ASN A 557 -57.81 62.89 -31.98
CA ASN A 557 -56.36 62.90 -31.79
C ASN A 557 -55.96 63.03 -30.30
N GLN A 558 -56.82 63.61 -29.47
CA GLN A 558 -56.56 63.74 -28.03
C GLN A 558 -56.64 62.40 -27.27
N LEU A 559 -57.30 61.37 -27.84
CA LEU A 559 -57.25 60.00 -27.31
C LEU A 559 -55.90 59.35 -27.61
N GLU A 560 -55.42 59.43 -28.86
CA GLU A 560 -54.09 58.93 -29.28
C GLU A 560 -52.96 59.59 -28.45
N ILE A 561 -53.08 60.89 -28.16
CA ILE A 561 -52.11 61.62 -27.31
C ILE A 561 -52.10 61.10 -25.87
N GLU A 562 -53.23 60.64 -25.31
CA GLU A 562 -53.27 60.11 -23.94
C GLU A 562 -52.81 58.65 -23.88
N GLU A 563 -53.07 57.86 -24.92
CA GLU A 563 -52.50 56.50 -25.08
C GLU A 563 -50.97 56.57 -25.20
N LEU A 564 -50.43 57.45 -26.07
CA LEU A 564 -48.99 57.67 -26.21
C LEU A 564 -48.33 58.16 -24.91
N LYS A 565 -49.00 58.97 -24.08
CA LYS A 565 -48.50 59.30 -22.73
C LYS A 565 -48.44 58.08 -21.83
N SER A 566 -49.46 57.22 -21.85
CA SER A 566 -49.48 56.00 -21.04
C SER A 566 -48.35 55.04 -21.46
N GLU A 567 -48.08 54.94 -22.76
CA GLU A 567 -46.95 54.17 -23.29
C GLU A 567 -45.59 54.77 -22.89
N ILE A 568 -45.43 56.10 -22.98
CA ILE A 568 -44.24 56.81 -22.47
C ILE A 568 -44.02 56.57 -20.97
N VAL A 569 -45.08 56.58 -20.14
CA VAL A 569 -44.97 56.27 -18.71
C VAL A 569 -44.58 54.81 -18.48
N SER A 570 -45.19 53.86 -19.20
CA SER A 570 -44.82 52.43 -19.13
C SER A 570 -43.34 52.22 -19.49
N LEU A 571 -42.86 52.85 -20.56
CA LEU A 571 -41.46 52.80 -20.98
C LEU A 571 -40.52 53.50 -19.96
N GLN A 572 -40.96 54.54 -19.27
CA GLN A 572 -40.19 55.17 -18.18
C GLN A 572 -40.10 54.25 -16.95
N GLU A 573 -41.17 53.53 -16.62
CA GLU A 573 -41.17 52.52 -15.55
C GLU A 573 -40.28 51.32 -15.89
N GLU A 574 -40.34 50.80 -17.13
CA GLU A 574 -39.44 49.73 -17.61
C GLU A 574 -37.97 50.17 -17.59
N ASN A 575 -37.65 51.38 -18.08
CA ASN A 575 -36.30 51.92 -18.00
C ASN A 575 -35.81 52.06 -16.55
N SER A 576 -36.70 52.45 -15.62
CA SER A 576 -36.39 52.47 -14.18
C SER A 576 -36.09 51.06 -13.65
N MET A 577 -36.87 50.04 -14.02
CA MET A 577 -36.60 48.65 -13.64
C MET A 577 -35.26 48.14 -14.22
N ILE A 578 -34.93 48.50 -15.47
CA ILE A 578 -33.66 48.15 -16.11
C ILE A 578 -32.48 48.81 -15.38
N ILE A 579 -32.56 50.10 -15.05
CA ILE A 579 -31.53 50.82 -14.29
C ILE A 579 -31.31 50.19 -12.90
N ASN A 580 -32.40 49.84 -12.20
CA ASN A 580 -32.31 49.13 -10.91
C ASN A 580 -31.67 47.74 -11.06
N SER A 581 -32.00 46.99 -12.12
CA SER A 581 -31.36 45.69 -12.41
C SER A 581 -29.87 45.82 -12.75
N ILE A 582 -29.48 46.90 -13.45
CA ILE A 582 -28.08 47.22 -13.74
C ILE A 582 -27.33 47.53 -12.44
N HIS A 583 -27.84 48.39 -11.55
CA HIS A 583 -27.18 48.67 -10.27
C HIS A 583 -27.10 47.45 -9.33
N GLN A 584 -28.10 46.56 -9.34
CA GLN A 584 -28.03 45.28 -8.63
C GLN A 584 -26.88 44.40 -9.17
N LYS A 585 -26.75 44.27 -10.50
CA LYS A 585 -25.65 43.55 -11.14
C LYS A 585 -24.29 44.20 -10.89
N GLU A 586 -24.21 45.53 -10.94
CA GLU A 586 -23.00 46.31 -10.65
C GLU A 586 -22.54 46.13 -9.20
N THR A 587 -23.47 46.02 -8.25
CA THR A 587 -23.19 45.72 -6.84
C THR A 587 -22.65 44.30 -6.68
N ALA A 588 -23.32 43.31 -7.30
CA ALA A 588 -22.87 41.91 -7.28
C ALA A 588 -21.49 41.70 -7.95
N VAL A 589 -21.16 42.49 -8.99
CA VAL A 589 -19.83 42.49 -9.60
C VAL A 589 -18.78 43.00 -8.62
N LYS A 590 -19.03 44.11 -7.91
CA LYS A 590 -18.09 44.64 -6.90
C LYS A 590 -17.86 43.66 -5.75
N GLU A 591 -18.92 43.00 -5.27
CA GLU A 591 -18.76 41.92 -4.29
C GLU A 591 -17.90 40.75 -4.80
N LEU A 592 -17.97 40.43 -6.10
CA LEU A 592 -17.12 39.39 -6.70
C LEU A 592 -15.67 39.86 -6.88
N GLU A 593 -15.44 41.13 -7.24
CA GLU A 593 -14.11 41.74 -7.29
C GLU A 593 -13.45 41.74 -5.89
N GLU A 594 -14.18 42.11 -4.84
CA GLU A 594 -13.71 42.04 -3.45
C GLU A 594 -13.39 40.60 -3.01
N LYS A 595 -14.23 39.61 -3.38
CA LYS A 595 -13.96 38.18 -3.12
C LYS A 595 -12.72 37.68 -3.87
N ILE A 596 -12.50 38.12 -5.11
CA ILE A 596 -11.29 37.79 -5.89
C ILE A 596 -10.03 38.38 -5.23
N ILE A 597 -10.10 39.61 -4.71
CA ILE A 597 -8.97 40.22 -3.98
C ILE A 597 -8.68 39.43 -2.70
N ALA A 598 -9.69 39.10 -1.90
CA ALA A 598 -9.54 38.33 -0.67
C ALA A 598 -8.91 36.95 -0.94
N LEU A 599 -9.41 36.20 -1.93
CA LEU A 599 -8.85 34.92 -2.35
C LEU A 599 -7.41 35.06 -2.89
N THR A 600 -7.06 36.19 -3.50
CA THR A 600 -5.70 36.43 -4.01
C THR A 600 -4.70 36.61 -2.87
N ASP A 601 -5.05 37.37 -1.82
CA ASP A 601 -4.19 37.50 -0.64
C ASP A 601 -4.17 36.23 0.23
N GLU A 602 -5.27 35.46 0.28
CA GLU A 602 -5.29 34.13 0.92
C GLU A 602 -4.34 33.14 0.22
N ASN A 603 -4.44 32.99 -1.11
CA ASN A 603 -3.53 32.14 -1.89
C ASN A 603 -2.06 32.53 -1.71
N LYS A 604 -1.78 33.83 -1.58
CA LYS A 604 -0.44 34.38 -1.32
C LYS A 604 0.06 34.07 0.09
N ASN A 605 -0.83 34.04 1.10
CA ASN A 605 -0.48 33.58 2.45
C ASN A 605 -0.18 32.07 2.47
N ILE A 606 -1.03 31.25 1.84
CA ILE A 606 -0.82 29.80 1.67
C ILE A 606 0.51 29.53 0.95
N PHE A 607 0.83 30.28 -0.11
CA PHE A 607 2.11 30.16 -0.82
C PHE A 607 3.32 30.47 0.08
N ASN A 608 3.23 31.48 0.95
CA ASN A 608 4.28 31.80 1.91
C ASN A 608 4.44 30.68 2.97
N GLU A 609 3.33 30.11 3.45
CA GLU A 609 3.34 29.00 4.40
C GLU A 609 3.95 27.73 3.80
N VAL A 610 3.53 27.34 2.58
CA VAL A 610 4.12 26.24 1.82
C VAL A 610 5.63 26.45 1.58
N LYS A 611 6.07 27.69 1.35
CA LYS A 611 7.50 28.03 1.24
C LYS A 611 8.24 27.81 2.57
N CYS A 612 7.69 28.27 3.70
CA CYS A 612 8.26 28.05 5.02
C CYS A 612 8.33 26.56 5.39
N LEU A 613 7.28 25.78 5.10
CA LEU A 613 7.26 24.33 5.31
C LEU A 613 8.27 23.59 4.41
N SER A 614 8.51 24.07 3.18
CA SER A 614 9.57 23.52 2.32
C SER A 614 10.98 23.80 2.87
N GLU A 615 11.20 24.99 3.43
CA GLU A 615 12.46 25.35 4.09
C GLU A 615 12.68 24.53 5.37
N GLU A 616 11.65 24.37 6.22
CA GLU A 616 11.73 23.51 7.41
C GLU A 616 12.04 22.05 7.03
N ARG A 617 11.34 21.49 6.03
CA ARG A 617 11.59 20.14 5.50
C ARG A 617 13.05 19.96 5.04
N GLU A 618 13.66 20.98 4.42
CA GLU A 618 15.06 20.93 4.01
C GLU A 618 16.00 20.87 5.22
N THR A 619 15.75 21.68 6.27
CA THR A 619 16.53 21.61 7.52
C THR A 619 16.36 20.28 8.28
N LEU A 620 15.17 19.67 8.19
CA LEU A 620 14.93 18.34 8.76
C LEU A 620 15.64 17.26 7.95
N GLN A 621 15.63 17.33 6.62
CA GLN A 621 16.34 16.39 5.76
C GLN A 621 17.87 16.44 5.97
N GLU A 622 18.44 17.63 6.15
CA GLU A 622 19.87 17.77 6.50
C GLU A 622 20.18 17.26 7.91
N ARG A 623 19.25 17.42 8.86
CA ARG A 623 19.36 16.80 10.20
C ARG A 623 19.33 15.28 10.13
N CYS A 624 18.46 14.68 9.31
CA CYS A 624 18.41 13.23 9.09
C CYS A 624 19.74 12.71 8.53
N LYS A 625 20.28 13.32 7.46
CA LYS A 625 21.60 12.95 6.90
C LYS A 625 22.72 13.01 7.94
N LYS A 626 22.68 13.99 8.84
CA LYS A 626 23.66 14.12 9.93
C LYS A 626 23.51 13.03 11.00
N GLU A 627 22.28 12.60 11.28
CA GLU A 627 22.03 11.52 12.24
C GLU A 627 22.34 10.14 11.63
N GLU A 628 22.03 9.92 10.34
CA GLU A 628 22.47 8.76 9.55
C GLU A 628 24.01 8.60 9.59
N GLY A 629 24.75 9.71 9.47
CA GLY A 629 26.21 9.72 9.64
C GLY A 629 26.65 9.22 11.01
N LYS A 630 26.04 9.70 12.11
CA LYS A 630 26.33 9.20 13.46
C LYS A 630 25.95 7.73 13.65
N VAL A 631 24.86 7.27 13.04
CA VAL A 631 24.47 5.85 13.10
C VAL A 631 25.52 4.98 12.40
N GLN A 632 26.13 5.44 11.30
CA GLN A 632 27.26 4.76 10.67
C GLN A 632 28.53 4.79 11.53
N GLU A 633 28.83 5.90 12.20
CA GLU A 633 29.94 6.00 13.18
C GLU A 633 29.74 5.03 14.36
N LEU A 634 28.54 5.01 14.96
CA LEU A 634 28.19 4.11 16.06
C LEU A 634 28.17 2.63 15.64
N GLN A 635 27.75 2.33 14.41
CA GLN A 635 27.85 0.95 13.87
C GLN A 635 29.31 0.50 13.78
N GLN A 636 30.23 1.37 13.34
CA GLN A 636 31.66 1.05 13.32
C GLN A 636 32.22 0.85 14.74
N GLU A 637 31.81 1.64 15.73
CA GLU A 637 32.19 1.40 17.13
C GLU A 637 31.65 0.05 17.65
N VAL A 638 30.41 -0.30 17.32
CA VAL A 638 29.79 -1.60 17.64
C VAL A 638 30.54 -2.76 16.98
N ASP A 639 30.92 -2.63 15.71
CA ASP A 639 31.66 -3.67 14.98
C ASP A 639 33.07 -3.88 15.56
N VAL A 640 33.75 -2.79 15.95
CA VAL A 640 35.04 -2.85 16.67
C VAL A 640 34.88 -3.48 18.06
N ALA A 641 33.81 -3.15 18.79
CA ALA A 641 33.52 -3.77 20.08
C ALA A 641 33.17 -5.27 19.95
N ASN A 642 32.46 -5.67 18.89
CA ASN A 642 32.16 -7.06 18.56
C ASN A 642 33.44 -7.85 18.20
N GLN A 643 34.34 -7.25 17.42
CA GLN A 643 35.66 -7.83 17.13
C GLN A 643 36.47 -8.04 18.42
N TYR A 644 36.54 -7.02 19.29
CA TYR A 644 37.22 -7.11 20.58
C TYR A 644 36.61 -8.20 21.49
N ASN A 645 35.28 -8.29 21.56
CA ASN A 645 34.59 -9.34 22.31
C ASN A 645 34.85 -10.75 21.75
N SER A 646 34.97 -10.89 20.42
CA SER A 646 35.31 -12.16 19.75
C SER A 646 36.73 -12.62 20.13
N ASP A 647 37.70 -11.71 20.10
CA ASP A 647 39.08 -12.03 20.49
C ASP A 647 39.23 -12.23 22.01
N LEU A 648 38.44 -11.54 22.83
CA LEU A 648 38.36 -11.80 24.28
C LEU A 648 37.74 -13.18 24.56
N LYS A 649 36.72 -13.59 23.80
CA LYS A 649 36.07 -14.91 23.92
C LYS A 649 37.04 -16.05 23.61
N LYS A 650 37.77 -15.97 22.49
CA LYS A 650 38.84 -16.95 22.15
C LYS A 650 39.86 -17.07 23.29
N LYS A 651 40.27 -15.95 23.87
CA LYS A 651 41.22 -15.93 24.99
C LYS A 651 40.68 -16.53 26.28
N VAL A 652 39.37 -16.46 26.51
CA VAL A 652 38.70 -17.18 27.61
C VAL A 652 38.61 -18.69 27.31
N GLU A 653 38.37 -19.06 26.06
CA GLU A 653 38.37 -20.46 25.61
C GLU A 653 39.77 -21.10 25.76
N GLU A 654 40.84 -20.44 25.29
CA GLU A 654 42.25 -20.82 25.50
C GLU A 654 42.60 -21.00 26.99
N LEU A 655 42.17 -20.06 27.85
CA LEU A 655 42.43 -20.12 29.29
C LEU A 655 41.62 -21.23 29.98
N THR A 656 40.44 -21.58 29.45
CA THR A 656 39.61 -22.67 29.96
C THR A 656 40.19 -24.03 29.57
N GLU A 657 40.64 -24.19 28.32
CA GLU A 657 41.35 -25.39 27.87
C GLU A 657 42.60 -25.64 28.71
N ARG A 658 43.42 -24.60 28.91
CA ARG A 658 44.64 -24.66 29.76
C ARG A 658 44.34 -24.94 31.23
N LEU A 659 43.19 -24.50 31.75
CA LEU A 659 42.74 -24.85 33.10
C LEU A 659 42.32 -26.32 33.19
N ASN A 660 41.73 -26.88 32.13
CA ASN A 660 41.39 -28.30 32.06
C ASN A 660 42.65 -29.19 31.98
N GLU A 661 43.67 -28.79 31.20
CA GLU A 661 44.99 -29.45 31.22
C GLU A 661 45.57 -29.52 32.65
N VAL A 662 45.55 -28.39 33.36
CA VAL A 662 46.04 -28.31 34.75
C VAL A 662 45.18 -29.18 35.69
N LEU A 663 43.86 -29.24 35.51
CA LEU A 663 42.98 -30.13 36.27
C LEU A 663 43.27 -31.61 36.03
N ILE A 664 43.53 -32.02 34.79
CA ILE A 664 43.92 -33.39 34.44
C ILE A 664 45.25 -33.74 35.13
N SER A 665 46.28 -32.90 34.96
CA SER A 665 47.58 -33.11 35.63
C SER A 665 47.46 -33.14 37.15
N LYS A 666 46.50 -32.41 37.74
CA LYS A 666 46.21 -32.45 39.18
C LYS A 666 45.55 -33.77 39.60
N SER A 667 44.70 -34.37 38.77
CA SER A 667 44.15 -35.71 39.05
C SER A 667 45.22 -36.80 38.95
N GLU A 668 46.11 -36.75 37.97
CA GLU A 668 47.26 -37.66 37.86
C GLU A 668 48.18 -37.55 39.08
N ASN A 669 48.49 -36.33 39.53
CA ASN A 669 49.28 -36.11 40.75
C ASN A 669 48.54 -36.57 42.02
N ALA A 670 47.20 -36.53 42.06
CA ALA A 670 46.42 -37.07 43.17
C ALA A 670 46.48 -38.61 43.21
N GLU A 671 46.41 -39.28 42.06
CA GLU A 671 46.57 -40.74 41.95
C GLU A 671 47.98 -41.20 42.37
N VAL A 672 49.03 -40.44 42.02
CA VAL A 672 50.40 -40.69 42.50
C VAL A 672 50.53 -40.47 44.02
N LEU A 673 49.83 -39.49 44.59
CA LEU A 673 49.77 -39.29 46.05
C LEU A 673 49.01 -40.41 46.77
N GLU A 674 47.93 -40.93 46.17
CA GLU A 674 47.20 -42.12 46.66
C GLU A 674 48.14 -43.34 46.70
N GLN A 675 48.91 -43.58 45.63
CA GLN A 675 49.90 -44.67 45.59
C GLN A 675 51.01 -44.50 46.65
N LEU A 676 51.49 -43.28 46.88
CA LEU A 676 52.46 -42.98 47.94
C LEU A 676 51.86 -43.14 49.35
N ALA A 677 50.59 -42.79 49.57
CA ALA A 677 49.91 -43.00 50.84
C ALA A 677 49.81 -44.49 51.17
N ASN A 678 49.42 -45.32 50.21
CA ASN A 678 49.39 -46.79 50.33
C ASN A 678 50.79 -47.40 50.63
N GLN A 679 51.87 -46.82 50.07
CA GLN A 679 53.24 -47.21 50.43
C GLN A 679 53.63 -46.80 51.85
N ILE A 680 53.21 -45.62 52.31
CA ILE A 680 53.44 -45.17 53.69
C ILE A 680 52.67 -46.05 54.68
N GLU A 681 51.43 -46.44 54.37
CA GLU A 681 50.62 -47.29 55.25
C GLU A 681 51.22 -48.70 55.42
N SER A 682 51.80 -49.29 54.36
CA SER A 682 52.49 -50.58 54.49
C SER A 682 53.78 -50.48 55.32
N LEU A 683 54.55 -49.40 55.18
CA LEU A 683 55.71 -49.10 56.03
C LEU A 683 55.32 -48.80 57.49
N VAL A 684 54.14 -48.23 57.75
CA VAL A 684 53.61 -48.05 59.10
C VAL A 684 53.27 -49.40 59.74
N HIS A 685 52.61 -50.31 59.01
CA HIS A 685 52.35 -51.67 59.48
C HIS A 685 53.66 -52.43 59.77
N GLU A 686 54.68 -52.31 58.91
CA GLU A 686 56.01 -52.90 59.15
C GLU A 686 56.67 -52.31 60.40
N ARG A 687 56.59 -50.98 60.60
CA ARG A 687 57.08 -50.32 61.81
C ARG A 687 56.34 -50.76 63.07
N GLU A 688 55.04 -51.02 63.01
CA GLU A 688 54.25 -51.48 64.16
C GLU A 688 54.55 -52.96 64.50
N ASN A 689 54.79 -53.80 63.51
CA ASN A 689 55.33 -55.15 63.72
C ASN A 689 56.68 -55.10 64.44
N LEU A 690 57.63 -54.30 63.95
CA LEU A 690 58.94 -54.10 64.60
C LEU A 690 58.83 -53.48 66.00
N LEU A 691 57.84 -52.59 66.23
CA LEU A 691 57.57 -52.03 67.55
C LEU A 691 56.99 -53.08 68.51
N SER A 692 56.22 -54.06 68.02
CA SER A 692 55.75 -55.19 68.84
C SER A 692 56.90 -56.08 69.31
N GLU A 693 57.87 -56.35 68.43
CA GLU A 693 59.10 -57.10 68.72
C GLU A 693 60.03 -56.32 69.67
N ALA A 694 60.17 -55.00 69.48
CA ALA A 694 60.89 -54.15 70.42
C ALA A 694 60.23 -54.13 71.82
N ASN A 695 58.91 -54.27 71.91
CA ASN A 695 58.20 -54.34 73.19
C ASN A 695 58.34 -55.70 73.89
N THR A 696 58.39 -56.83 73.18
CA THR A 696 58.68 -58.13 73.83
C THR A 696 60.09 -58.15 74.41
N LEU A 697 61.09 -57.70 73.64
CA LEU A 697 62.48 -57.53 74.12
C LEU A 697 62.60 -56.52 75.29
N ARG A 698 61.69 -55.54 75.36
CA ARG A 698 61.62 -54.60 76.49
C ARG A 698 61.07 -55.22 77.77
N GLU A 699 60.08 -56.11 77.68
CA GLU A 699 59.57 -56.83 78.85
C GLU A 699 60.56 -57.91 79.34
N GLU A 700 61.37 -58.51 78.46
CA GLU A 700 62.53 -59.31 78.88
C GLU A 700 63.58 -58.47 79.62
N ASN A 701 63.93 -57.29 79.11
CA ASN A 701 64.83 -56.36 79.82
C ASN A 701 64.26 -55.92 81.19
N LYS A 702 62.94 -55.72 81.30
CA LYS A 702 62.29 -55.42 82.59
C LYS A 702 62.47 -56.53 83.61
N LYS A 703 62.42 -57.82 83.23
CA LYS A 703 62.71 -58.93 84.16
C LYS A 703 64.15 -58.85 84.70
N ILE A 704 65.11 -58.60 83.82
CA ILE A 704 66.52 -58.42 84.20
C ILE A 704 66.70 -57.19 85.12
N ILE A 705 65.93 -56.12 84.90
CA ILE A 705 65.93 -54.94 85.78
C ILE A 705 65.26 -55.24 87.13
N GLN A 706 64.17 -56.02 87.17
CA GLN A 706 63.50 -56.45 88.40
C GLN A 706 64.47 -57.25 89.29
N GLU A 707 65.15 -58.26 88.73
CA GLU A 707 66.18 -59.06 89.39
C GLU A 707 67.36 -58.20 89.90
N LYS A 708 67.65 -57.06 89.24
CA LYS A 708 68.67 -56.10 89.67
C LYS A 708 68.19 -55.16 90.78
N CYS A 709 66.92 -54.75 90.79
CA CYS A 709 66.37 -53.86 91.82
C CYS A 709 66.30 -54.55 93.18
N GLU A 710 65.94 -55.84 93.21
CA GLU A 710 65.90 -56.65 94.44
C GLU A 710 67.30 -56.78 95.10
N LEU A 711 68.39 -56.64 94.33
CA LEU A 711 69.77 -56.56 94.81
C LEU A 711 70.21 -55.14 95.24
N SER A 712 69.40 -54.11 94.97
CA SER A 712 69.69 -52.70 95.28
C SER A 712 69.01 -52.22 96.56
N ASP A 713 67.77 -52.68 96.82
CA ASP A 713 66.99 -52.29 98.01
C ASP A 713 67.65 -52.75 99.33
N GLU A 714 68.36 -53.89 99.29
CA GLU A 714 69.15 -54.42 100.41
C GLU A 714 70.37 -53.53 100.75
N LEU A 715 70.74 -52.62 99.84
CA LEU A 715 71.96 -51.79 99.92
C LEU A 715 71.64 -50.34 100.34
N GLU A 716 70.55 -49.75 99.85
CA GLU A 716 70.19 -48.35 100.16
C GLU A 716 69.74 -48.15 101.62
N LYS A 717 69.10 -49.18 102.21
CA LYS A 717 68.54 -49.20 103.57
C LYS A 717 69.54 -48.93 104.71
N ILE A 718 70.84 -48.94 104.39
CA ILE A 718 71.95 -48.69 105.32
C ILE A 718 72.28 -47.17 105.44
N THR A 719 71.75 -46.30 104.58
CA THR A 719 72.45 -45.04 104.22
C THR A 719 71.76 -43.73 104.66
N SER A 720 70.45 -43.70 104.92
CA SER A 720 69.65 -42.45 104.88
C SER A 720 69.09 -41.92 106.22
N GLU A 721 69.63 -42.35 107.37
CA GLU A 721 69.13 -42.00 108.72
C GLU A 721 69.56 -40.58 109.21
N LYS A 722 69.53 -39.53 108.36
CA LYS A 722 70.07 -38.20 108.75
C LYS A 722 69.47 -36.94 108.10
N ASP A 723 68.94 -36.08 108.98
CA ASP A 723 68.68 -34.61 108.88
C ASP A 723 67.61 -34.07 107.88
N GLY A 724 67.00 -32.92 108.25
CA GLY A 724 65.93 -32.23 107.49
C GLY A 724 65.54 -30.87 108.09
N TRP A 725 64.23 -30.50 108.05
CA TRP A 725 63.50 -29.49 108.87
C TRP A 725 62.89 -28.20 108.22
N LEU A 726 61.67 -28.36 107.65
CA LEU A 726 60.44 -27.50 107.73
C LEU A 726 60.32 -26.03 107.26
N ALA A 727 59.33 -25.78 106.37
CA ALA A 727 58.09 -24.95 106.57
C ALA A 727 57.19 -25.02 105.29
N LEU A 728 55.83 -24.99 105.21
CA LEU A 728 54.65 -24.81 106.10
C LEU A 728 54.04 -23.38 106.27
N LYS A 729 52.70 -23.16 106.30
CA LYS A 729 51.61 -23.30 105.27
C LYS A 729 50.19 -22.97 105.87
N GLU A 730 49.25 -22.47 105.04
CA GLU A 730 47.76 -22.62 105.12
C GLU A 730 46.85 -21.50 105.74
N GLN A 731 45.56 -21.59 105.37
CA GLN A 731 44.39 -20.67 105.35
C GLN A 731 43.90 -19.97 106.64
N SER A 732 43.04 -18.95 106.46
CA SER A 732 41.84 -18.63 107.29
C SER A 732 40.82 -17.77 106.51
N GLU A 733 39.53 -17.74 106.93
CA GLU A 733 38.40 -17.06 106.24
C GLU A 733 37.26 -16.67 107.23
N ASN A 734 36.56 -15.54 107.04
CA ASN A 734 35.10 -15.42 107.36
C ASN A 734 34.37 -14.20 106.77
N LEU A 735 33.04 -14.37 106.61
CA LEU A 735 31.92 -13.41 106.60
C LEU A 735 31.78 -12.35 105.47
N GLY A 736 30.59 -12.29 104.87
CA GLY A 736 30.23 -11.25 103.88
C GLY A 736 28.94 -11.46 103.06
N LYS A 737 28.19 -12.56 103.25
CA LYS A 737 26.95 -12.84 102.50
C LYS A 737 25.69 -12.20 103.16
N ASN A 738 24.71 -11.88 102.31
CA ASN A 738 23.30 -11.56 102.59
C ASN A 738 22.92 -10.08 102.83
N LEU A 739 23.12 -9.24 101.80
CA LEU A 739 22.38 -7.98 101.61
C LEU A 739 20.94 -8.27 101.14
N GLN A 740 19.95 -8.30 102.05
CA GLN A 740 18.54 -8.26 101.64
C GLN A 740 17.56 -7.85 102.77
N VAL A 741 16.81 -6.75 102.56
CA VAL A 741 15.34 -6.58 102.75
C VAL A 741 14.90 -5.19 103.22
N ILE A 742 15.29 -4.73 104.42
CA ILE A 742 14.46 -3.74 105.15
C ILE A 742 14.60 -2.30 104.62
N THR A 743 13.61 -1.88 103.84
CA THR A 743 13.48 -0.54 103.21
C THR A 743 12.13 0.14 103.54
N ALA A 744 11.38 -0.38 104.53
CA ALA A 744 9.92 -0.20 104.61
C ALA A 744 9.40 0.91 105.55
N GLU A 745 10.26 1.65 106.26
CA GLU A 745 9.82 2.61 107.30
C GLU A 745 9.75 4.09 106.84
N LYS A 746 9.89 4.35 105.55
CA LYS A 746 9.98 5.71 104.99
C LYS A 746 8.62 6.39 104.76
N ASP A 747 7.57 5.64 104.46
CA ASP A 747 6.46 6.16 103.66
C ASP A 747 5.29 6.78 104.45
N HIS A 748 5.26 6.63 105.78
CA HIS A 748 4.10 7.04 106.59
C HIS A 748 4.01 8.57 106.88
N VAL A 749 5.06 9.35 106.59
CA VAL A 749 5.13 10.77 106.96
C VAL A 749 4.69 11.72 105.82
N SER A 750 4.66 11.27 104.56
CA SER A 750 4.28 12.12 103.41
C SER A 750 2.79 12.49 103.39
N THR A 751 1.94 11.54 103.78
CA THR A 751 0.50 11.53 103.50
C THR A 751 -0.35 12.58 104.23
N LEU A 752 0.19 13.26 105.26
CA LEU A 752 -0.54 14.30 105.99
C LEU A 752 -0.37 15.71 105.44
N LEU A 753 0.74 16.01 104.75
CA LEU A 753 0.96 17.33 104.15
C LEU A 753 0.21 17.50 102.82
N GLU A 754 0.02 16.40 102.09
CA GLU A 754 -0.62 16.36 100.78
C GLU A 754 -2.12 16.76 100.82
N ASN A 755 -2.82 16.49 101.93
CA ASN A 755 -4.28 16.60 102.01
C ASN A 755 -4.83 18.04 102.06
N GLU A 756 -4.16 19.01 102.71
CA GLU A 756 -4.67 20.41 102.69
C GLU A 756 -4.31 21.10 101.36
N GLN A 757 -3.09 20.85 100.86
CA GLN A 757 -2.64 21.30 99.54
C GLN A 757 -3.62 20.84 98.44
N ALA A 758 -4.08 19.58 98.53
CA ALA A 758 -5.05 18.99 97.60
C ALA A 758 -6.42 19.69 97.61
N HIS A 759 -6.90 20.19 98.76
CA HIS A 759 -8.24 20.80 98.82
C HIS A 759 -8.27 22.21 98.23
N LYS A 760 -7.17 22.97 98.36
CA LYS A 760 -7.02 24.30 97.76
C LYS A 760 -6.67 24.22 96.27
N SER A 761 -5.91 23.20 95.84
CA SER A 761 -5.73 22.93 94.41
C SER A 761 -7.05 22.51 93.76
N LEU A 762 -7.82 21.59 94.36
CA LEU A 762 -9.07 21.07 93.80
C LEU A 762 -10.05 22.16 93.33
N VAL A 763 -10.28 23.21 94.13
CA VAL A 763 -11.20 24.30 93.76
C VAL A 763 -10.62 25.17 92.62
N ARG A 764 -9.31 25.41 92.61
CA ARG A 764 -8.62 26.08 91.49
C ARG A 764 -8.70 25.24 90.23
N THR A 765 -8.39 23.94 90.31
CA THR A 765 -8.48 22.99 89.21
C THR A 765 -9.91 22.88 88.65
N GLN A 766 -10.95 22.92 89.50
CA GLN A 766 -12.35 22.93 89.04
C GLN A 766 -12.73 24.19 88.26
N LEU A 767 -12.23 25.37 88.66
CA LEU A 767 -12.46 26.61 87.91
C LEU A 767 -11.65 26.65 86.60
N TYR A 768 -10.38 26.21 86.62
CA TYR A 768 -9.57 26.07 85.40
C TYR A 768 -10.22 25.06 84.42
N PHE A 769 -10.67 23.90 84.90
CA PHE A 769 -11.37 22.88 84.10
C PHE A 769 -12.67 23.41 83.46
N LEU A 770 -13.40 24.30 84.13
CA LEU A 770 -14.57 24.97 83.55
C LEU A 770 -14.22 25.99 82.46
N LEU A 771 -13.10 26.70 82.59
CA LEU A 771 -12.58 27.63 81.58
C LEU A 771 -11.96 26.89 80.39
N GLU A 772 -11.30 25.77 80.65
CA GLU A 772 -10.71 24.84 79.68
C GLU A 772 -11.82 24.16 78.85
N GLN A 773 -12.88 23.65 79.48
CA GLN A 773 -14.06 23.14 78.77
C GLN A 773 -14.79 24.20 77.93
N MET A 774 -14.71 25.49 78.31
CA MET A 774 -15.27 26.60 77.53
C MET A 774 -14.23 27.25 76.59
N GLY A 775 -13.12 26.57 76.29
CA GLY A 775 -12.18 26.94 75.22
C GLY A 775 -11.35 28.21 75.47
N SER A 776 -11.32 28.73 76.70
CA SER A 776 -10.66 30.00 76.99
C SER A 776 -9.17 29.82 77.30
N SER A 777 -8.30 30.23 76.38
CA SER A 777 -6.83 30.15 76.52
C SER A 777 -6.26 31.14 77.54
N ILE A 778 -6.46 30.89 78.83
CA ILE A 778 -5.72 31.60 79.89
C ILE A 778 -4.25 31.18 79.81
N SER A 779 -3.39 32.13 79.43
CA SER A 779 -1.95 31.91 79.22
C SER A 779 -1.24 31.43 80.50
N ASP A 780 -0.24 30.55 80.34
CA ASP A 780 0.57 29.89 81.40
C ASP A 780 1.49 30.84 82.22
N SER A 781 0.95 31.97 82.66
CA SER A 781 1.56 32.89 83.64
C SER A 781 1.13 32.49 85.05
N HIS A 782 1.75 31.42 85.54
CA HIS A 782 1.30 30.69 86.72
C HIS A 782 1.66 31.37 88.07
N GLU A 783 1.16 32.59 88.35
CA GLU A 783 1.23 33.17 89.71
C GLU A 783 0.13 34.17 90.12
N GLU A 784 -0.41 35.04 89.24
CA GLU A 784 -1.26 36.20 89.66
C GLU A 784 -2.72 36.22 89.17
N TYR A 785 -3.52 35.17 89.48
CA TYR A 785 -5.00 35.26 89.39
C TYR A 785 -5.71 34.61 90.58
N GLY A 786 -6.68 35.31 91.17
CA GLY A 786 -7.52 34.83 92.25
C GLY A 786 -8.76 34.06 91.76
N CYS A 787 -9.39 33.31 92.67
CA CYS A 787 -10.59 32.52 92.33
C CYS A 787 -11.82 33.37 91.94
N LEU A 788 -11.82 34.68 92.24
CA LEU A 788 -12.87 35.62 91.81
C LEU A 788 -12.64 36.10 90.36
N ASP A 789 -11.40 36.39 90.00
CA ASP A 789 -11.04 36.90 88.67
C ASP A 789 -11.31 35.84 87.60
N LEU A 790 -10.93 34.58 87.90
CA LEU A 790 -11.25 33.40 87.07
C LEU A 790 -12.77 33.22 86.86
N LEU A 791 -13.58 33.49 87.89
CA LEU A 791 -15.04 33.35 87.80
C LEU A 791 -15.66 34.40 86.85
N GLN A 792 -15.15 35.63 86.86
CA GLN A 792 -15.65 36.69 85.97
C GLN A 792 -15.29 36.41 84.50
N ILE A 793 -14.08 35.94 84.22
CA ILE A 793 -13.66 35.53 82.86
C ILE A 793 -14.57 34.41 82.33
N ALA A 794 -14.90 33.41 83.17
CA ALA A 794 -15.76 32.30 82.78
C ALA A 794 -17.17 32.77 82.33
N CYS A 795 -17.71 33.82 82.94
CA CYS A 795 -19.01 34.38 82.55
C CYS A 795 -18.99 35.06 81.17
N GLU A 796 -17.93 35.77 80.80
CA GLU A 796 -17.82 36.42 79.49
C GLU A 796 -17.59 35.43 78.34
N CYS A 797 -16.88 34.31 78.59
CA CYS A 797 -16.75 33.22 77.63
C CYS A 797 -18.10 32.57 77.31
N LEU A 798 -18.93 32.34 78.34
CA LEU A 798 -20.24 31.68 78.21
C LEU A 798 -21.24 32.52 77.39
N THR A 799 -21.12 33.86 77.37
CA THR A 799 -21.91 34.71 76.46
C THR A 799 -21.48 34.60 75.01
N LYS A 800 -20.17 34.64 74.71
CA LYS A 800 -19.64 34.57 73.33
C LYS A 800 -19.99 33.25 72.64
N MET A 801 -19.83 32.13 73.37
CA MET A 801 -20.16 30.79 72.89
C MET A 801 -21.60 30.68 72.35
N LYS A 802 -22.56 31.45 72.90
CA LYS A 802 -23.96 31.42 72.45
C LYS A 802 -24.19 32.14 71.12
N GLU A 803 -23.44 33.20 70.83
CA GLU A 803 -23.50 33.88 69.53
C GLU A 803 -22.79 33.04 68.46
N GLU A 804 -21.64 32.46 68.80
CA GLU A 804 -20.90 31.53 67.94
C GLU A 804 -21.72 30.28 67.58
N HIS A 805 -22.45 29.69 68.54
CA HIS A 805 -23.33 28.53 68.28
C HIS A 805 -24.44 28.86 67.26
N PHE A 806 -24.98 30.09 67.25
CA PHE A 806 -26.04 30.46 66.31
C PHE A 806 -25.50 30.66 64.89
N LEU A 807 -24.29 31.21 64.76
CA LEU A 807 -23.56 31.31 63.48
C LEU A 807 -23.09 29.93 62.99
N SER A 808 -22.67 29.05 63.89
CA SER A 808 -22.27 27.67 63.59
C SER A 808 -23.43 26.91 62.93
N LEU A 809 -24.63 26.97 63.50
CA LEU A 809 -25.80 26.26 62.97
C LEU A 809 -26.18 26.73 61.56
N GLN A 810 -26.09 28.04 61.28
CA GLN A 810 -26.35 28.57 59.93
C GLN A 810 -25.26 28.19 58.92
N ASN A 811 -24.01 27.99 59.38
CA ASN A 811 -22.94 27.51 58.53
C ASN A 811 -23.02 26.00 58.31
N GLU A 812 -23.46 25.23 59.29
CA GLU A 812 -23.70 23.78 59.21
C GLU A 812 -24.78 23.43 58.19
N GLU A 813 -25.89 24.19 58.13
CA GLU A 813 -26.92 24.06 57.09
C GLU A 813 -26.38 24.36 55.68
N LYS A 814 -25.53 25.39 55.53
CA LYS A 814 -24.86 25.69 54.26
C LYS A 814 -23.82 24.63 53.87
N VAL A 815 -23.08 24.09 54.84
CA VAL A 815 -22.12 23.00 54.63
C VAL A 815 -22.86 21.74 54.17
N LEU A 816 -24.00 21.38 54.77
CA LEU A 816 -24.85 20.28 54.31
C LEU A 816 -25.31 20.46 52.86
N HIS A 817 -25.80 21.65 52.48
CA HIS A 817 -26.17 21.93 51.10
C HIS A 817 -24.97 21.85 50.14
N LEU A 818 -23.82 22.41 50.52
CA LEU A 818 -22.61 22.35 49.69
C LEU A 818 -22.08 20.92 49.59
N GLN A 819 -22.20 20.12 50.65
CA GLN A 819 -21.77 18.72 50.68
C GLN A 819 -22.68 17.84 49.81
N GLN A 820 -23.99 18.09 49.79
CA GLN A 820 -24.93 17.43 48.87
C GLN A 820 -24.67 17.79 47.40
N GLU A 821 -24.31 19.06 47.11
CA GLU A 821 -23.95 19.47 45.74
C GLU A 821 -22.58 18.93 45.32
N VAL A 822 -21.63 18.81 46.25
CA VAL A 822 -20.35 18.10 46.01
C VAL A 822 -20.59 16.62 45.77
N GLU A 823 -21.39 15.94 46.58
CA GLU A 823 -21.73 14.51 46.41
C GLU A 823 -22.41 14.27 45.06
N ARG A 824 -23.35 15.15 44.65
CA ARG A 824 -23.98 15.13 43.33
C ARG A 824 -22.99 15.34 42.18
N LEU A 825 -22.02 16.25 42.34
CA LEU A 825 -20.96 16.50 41.36
C LEU A 825 -19.92 15.37 41.32
N GLU A 826 -19.65 14.70 42.44
CA GLU A 826 -18.80 13.53 42.53
C GLU A 826 -19.45 12.31 41.87
N GLU A 827 -20.77 12.11 42.02
CA GLU A 827 -21.53 11.11 41.27
C GLU A 827 -21.53 11.39 39.76
N GLU A 828 -21.78 12.63 39.34
CA GLU A 828 -21.78 13.05 37.93
C GLU A 828 -20.39 12.86 37.29
N ASN A 829 -19.32 13.24 38.01
CA ASN A 829 -17.94 13.06 37.59
C ASN A 829 -17.54 11.58 37.58
N ALA A 830 -17.96 10.77 38.55
CA ALA A 830 -17.73 9.32 38.57
C ALA A 830 -18.43 8.60 37.40
N ALA A 831 -19.63 9.06 37.01
CA ALA A 831 -20.31 8.58 35.80
C ALA A 831 -19.51 8.93 34.53
N GLN A 832 -19.07 10.18 34.37
CA GLN A 832 -18.24 10.61 33.24
C GLN A 832 -16.90 9.86 33.17
N TYR A 833 -16.21 9.67 34.30
CA TYR A 833 -15.00 8.84 34.38
C TYR A 833 -15.27 7.38 33.99
N THR A 834 -16.44 6.83 34.32
CA THR A 834 -16.82 5.46 33.95
C THR A 834 -17.12 5.34 32.46
N GLU A 835 -17.81 6.32 31.87
CA GLU A 835 -18.07 6.41 30.43
C GLU A 835 -16.76 6.56 29.64
N HIS A 836 -15.91 7.52 30.00
CA HIS A 836 -14.57 7.69 29.40
C HIS A 836 -13.71 6.44 29.55
N ARG A 837 -13.80 5.72 30.68
CA ARG A 837 -13.07 4.46 30.89
C ARG A 837 -13.61 3.32 30.03
N SER A 838 -14.92 3.25 29.76
CA SER A 838 -15.47 2.31 28.78
C SER A 838 -14.95 2.65 27.39
N LEU A 839 -15.06 3.92 26.97
CA LEU A 839 -14.62 4.37 25.65
C LEU A 839 -13.12 4.11 25.42
N ILE A 840 -12.27 4.34 26.43
CA ILE A 840 -10.84 3.98 26.38
C ILE A 840 -10.65 2.46 26.27
N GLN A 841 -11.43 1.64 26.97
CA GLN A 841 -11.37 0.19 26.82
C GLN A 841 -11.86 -0.29 25.45
N ASP A 842 -12.84 0.39 24.85
CA ASP A 842 -13.36 0.06 23.53
C ASP A 842 -12.35 0.45 22.43
N PHE A 843 -11.70 1.62 22.53
CA PHE A 843 -10.55 1.96 21.67
C PHE A 843 -9.35 1.02 21.87
N GLU A 844 -9.06 0.56 23.09
CA GLU A 844 -7.97 -0.40 23.32
C GLU A 844 -8.30 -1.78 22.71
N LYS A 845 -9.57 -2.21 22.72
CA LYS A 845 -10.02 -3.42 21.98
C LYS A 845 -9.90 -3.24 20.47
N GLU A 846 -10.36 -2.11 19.93
CA GLU A 846 -10.25 -1.80 18.50
C GLU A 846 -8.79 -1.79 18.04
N LYS A 847 -7.89 -1.18 18.84
CA LYS A 847 -6.44 -1.18 18.64
C LYS A 847 -5.77 -2.55 18.79
N ILE A 848 -6.36 -3.48 19.54
CA ILE A 848 -5.94 -4.89 19.58
C ILE A 848 -6.40 -5.60 18.30
N LEU A 849 -7.67 -5.49 17.91
CA LEU A 849 -8.20 -6.09 16.68
C LEU A 849 -7.47 -5.57 15.43
N LEU A 850 -7.19 -4.27 15.34
CA LEU A 850 -6.41 -3.67 14.25
C LEU A 850 -4.95 -4.15 14.24
N ARG A 851 -4.39 -4.55 15.39
CA ARG A 851 -3.06 -5.18 15.45
C ARG A 851 -3.15 -6.64 15.00
N GLU A 852 -4.13 -7.39 15.46
CA GLU A 852 -4.35 -8.79 15.09
C GLU A 852 -4.59 -8.90 13.57
N GLU A 853 -5.36 -7.99 12.97
CA GLU A 853 -5.55 -7.87 11.53
C GLU A 853 -4.25 -7.50 10.80
N LEU A 854 -3.50 -6.50 11.29
CA LEU A 854 -2.21 -6.11 10.72
C LEU A 854 -1.18 -7.25 10.78
N GLU A 855 -1.12 -7.98 11.89
CA GLU A 855 -0.19 -9.10 12.10
C GLU A 855 -0.62 -10.34 11.30
N GLY A 856 -1.93 -10.51 11.05
CA GLY A 856 -2.48 -11.43 10.05
C GLY A 856 -2.04 -11.08 8.62
N VAL A 857 -2.26 -9.84 8.18
CA VAL A 857 -1.85 -9.35 6.85
C VAL A 857 -0.33 -9.39 6.66
N LEU A 858 0.45 -9.13 7.72
CA LEU A 858 1.91 -9.31 7.69
C LEU A 858 2.30 -10.78 7.59
N SER A 859 1.61 -11.68 8.29
CA SER A 859 1.84 -13.14 8.18
C SER A 859 1.50 -13.66 6.78
N GLU A 860 0.38 -13.23 6.19
CA GLU A 860 0.01 -13.56 4.81
C GLU A 860 1.01 -12.99 3.80
N LYS A 861 1.49 -11.76 4.02
CA LYS A 861 2.57 -11.18 3.21
C LYS A 861 3.87 -11.98 3.33
N GLU A 862 4.23 -12.46 4.51
CA GLU A 862 5.42 -13.30 4.71
C GLU A 862 5.29 -14.67 4.04
N THR A 863 4.12 -15.32 4.10
CA THR A 863 3.88 -16.56 3.35
C THR A 863 3.90 -16.33 1.84
N LEU A 864 3.25 -15.28 1.33
CA LEU A 864 3.30 -14.91 -0.09
C LEU A 864 4.72 -14.56 -0.54
N GLN A 865 5.53 -13.92 0.31
CA GLN A 865 6.93 -13.65 0.02
C GLN A 865 7.77 -14.94 0.01
N HIS A 866 7.48 -15.91 0.89
CA HIS A 866 8.08 -17.24 0.84
C HIS A 866 7.69 -17.98 -0.45
N ASP A 867 6.40 -18.00 -0.82
CA ASP A 867 5.91 -18.63 -2.05
C ASP A 867 6.54 -18.01 -3.30
N ILE A 868 6.68 -16.69 -3.36
CA ILE A 868 7.39 -15.97 -4.44
C ILE A 868 8.87 -16.36 -4.48
N GLN A 869 9.52 -16.56 -3.33
CA GLN A 869 10.92 -16.95 -3.27
C GLN A 869 11.13 -18.44 -3.60
N GLU A 870 10.19 -19.31 -3.24
CA GLU A 870 10.18 -20.72 -3.65
C GLU A 870 9.93 -20.85 -5.17
N LEU A 871 8.96 -20.09 -5.72
CA LEU A 871 8.75 -19.97 -7.17
C LEU A 871 9.98 -19.44 -7.92
N LYS A 872 10.71 -18.47 -7.36
CA LYS A 872 12.00 -18.03 -7.91
C LYS A 872 13.04 -19.15 -7.89
N SER A 873 13.19 -19.87 -6.77
CA SER A 873 14.14 -20.99 -6.68
C SER A 873 13.79 -22.13 -7.65
N ALA A 874 12.51 -22.39 -7.87
CA ALA A 874 12.02 -23.32 -8.88
C ALA A 874 12.33 -22.83 -10.29
N GLY A 875 12.11 -21.53 -10.57
CA GLY A 875 12.47 -20.88 -11.83
C GLY A 875 13.97 -20.96 -12.13
N GLU A 876 14.83 -20.57 -11.19
CA GLU A 876 16.29 -20.69 -11.30
C GLU A 876 16.74 -22.15 -11.49
N LYS A 877 16.10 -23.10 -10.80
CA LYS A 877 16.36 -24.53 -10.99
C LYS A 877 16.00 -24.97 -12.41
N THR A 878 14.80 -24.65 -12.90
CA THR A 878 14.38 -24.96 -14.27
C THR A 878 15.25 -24.25 -15.31
N GLU A 879 15.72 -23.03 -15.03
CA GLU A 879 16.65 -22.33 -15.92
C GLU A 879 18.03 -23.02 -15.97
N ASN A 880 18.56 -23.47 -14.83
CA ASN A 880 19.81 -24.24 -14.79
C ASN A 880 19.66 -25.63 -15.43
N GLU A 881 18.51 -26.30 -15.26
CA GLU A 881 18.19 -27.54 -15.98
C GLU A 881 18.11 -27.30 -17.50
N ASN A 882 17.45 -26.23 -17.96
CA ASN A 882 17.43 -25.82 -19.36
C ASN A 882 18.85 -25.47 -19.89
N ARG A 883 19.66 -24.74 -19.11
CA ARG A 883 21.05 -24.38 -19.46
C ARG A 883 21.94 -25.62 -19.58
N SER A 884 21.72 -26.62 -18.73
CA SER A 884 22.35 -27.95 -18.80
C SER A 884 21.88 -28.76 -20.02
N LEU A 885 20.58 -28.71 -20.34
CA LEU A 885 20.03 -29.34 -21.55
C LEU A 885 20.59 -28.70 -22.82
N ILE A 886 20.70 -27.36 -22.89
CA ILE A 886 21.32 -26.63 -24.00
C ILE A 886 22.78 -27.03 -24.15
N ALA A 887 23.58 -27.05 -23.07
CA ALA A 887 24.98 -27.48 -23.13
C ALA A 887 25.14 -28.94 -23.58
N ASN A 888 24.20 -29.83 -23.22
CA ASN A 888 24.17 -31.21 -23.73
C ASN A 888 23.77 -31.27 -25.21
N ILE A 889 22.81 -30.45 -25.65
CA ILE A 889 22.44 -30.31 -27.07
C ILE A 889 23.63 -29.80 -27.88
N GLU A 890 24.31 -28.73 -27.47
CA GLU A 890 25.53 -28.24 -28.12
C GLU A 890 26.62 -29.32 -28.21
N LYS A 891 26.81 -30.10 -27.14
CA LYS A 891 27.77 -31.21 -27.10
C LYS A 891 27.38 -32.38 -28.02
N ILE A 892 26.08 -32.60 -28.24
CA ILE A 892 25.56 -33.55 -29.24
C ILE A 892 25.72 -32.99 -30.65
N THR A 893 25.42 -31.71 -30.88
CA THR A 893 25.62 -31.02 -32.17
C THR A 893 27.09 -30.97 -32.56
N GLN A 894 28.02 -30.69 -31.64
CA GLN A 894 29.46 -30.76 -31.89
C GLN A 894 29.91 -32.19 -32.25
N LYS A 895 29.38 -33.22 -31.59
CA LYS A 895 29.61 -34.63 -31.98
C LYS A 895 29.06 -34.94 -33.37
N LEU A 896 27.84 -34.46 -33.69
CA LEU A 896 27.24 -34.65 -35.01
C LEU A 896 28.07 -33.95 -36.10
N VAL A 897 28.49 -32.69 -35.89
CA VAL A 897 29.38 -31.96 -36.81
C VAL A 897 30.75 -32.65 -36.94
N PHE A 898 31.29 -33.24 -35.87
CA PHE A 898 32.52 -34.06 -35.93
C PHE A 898 32.32 -35.33 -36.79
N TYR A 899 31.24 -36.07 -36.58
CA TYR A 899 30.92 -37.25 -37.40
C TYR A 899 30.60 -36.88 -38.85
N GLU A 900 29.88 -35.78 -39.09
CA GLU A 900 29.57 -35.27 -40.42
C GLU A 900 30.83 -34.78 -41.15
N SER A 901 31.77 -34.16 -40.44
CA SER A 901 33.10 -33.82 -40.96
C SER A 901 33.89 -35.08 -41.31
N GLN A 902 33.91 -36.08 -40.42
CA GLN A 902 34.59 -37.37 -40.65
C GLN A 902 34.00 -38.14 -41.85
N ILE A 903 32.68 -38.12 -42.03
CA ILE A 903 32.00 -38.67 -43.21
C ILE A 903 32.35 -37.87 -44.47
N GLN A 904 32.41 -36.55 -44.39
CA GLN A 904 32.73 -35.69 -45.54
C GLN A 904 34.22 -35.77 -45.94
N GLU A 905 35.10 -36.07 -44.99
CA GLU A 905 36.53 -36.33 -45.21
C GLU A 905 36.72 -37.70 -45.89
N GLN A 906 36.04 -38.75 -45.40
CA GLN A 906 35.94 -40.05 -46.09
C GLN A 906 35.34 -39.96 -47.51
N GLN A 907 34.47 -38.98 -47.78
CA GLN A 907 33.91 -38.75 -49.12
C GLN A 907 34.77 -37.88 -50.05
N LYS A 908 35.87 -37.27 -49.56
CA LYS A 908 36.79 -36.45 -50.35
C LYS A 908 38.13 -37.11 -50.65
N GLY A 909 38.50 -38.18 -49.93
CA GLY A 909 39.64 -39.03 -50.25
C GLY A 909 39.36 -39.99 -51.41
N SER A 910 39.29 -39.47 -52.65
CA SER A 910 39.08 -40.30 -53.85
C SER A 910 40.38 -40.87 -54.44
N GLU A 911 41.27 -41.34 -53.56
CA GLU A 911 42.50 -42.09 -53.85
C GLU A 911 42.82 -42.98 -52.62
N ASN A 912 43.74 -43.94 -52.75
CA ASN A 912 44.15 -44.88 -51.69
C ASN A 912 43.10 -45.95 -51.28
N GLN A 913 42.46 -46.60 -52.27
CA GLN A 913 41.81 -47.90 -52.06
C GLN A 913 42.80 -49.00 -51.64
N GLU A 914 44.10 -48.82 -51.89
CA GLU A 914 45.17 -49.75 -51.50
C GLU A 914 45.56 -49.63 -50.03
N ASP A 915 45.60 -48.42 -49.44
CA ASP A 915 45.86 -48.24 -48.00
C ASP A 915 44.78 -48.91 -47.15
N PHE A 916 43.51 -48.89 -47.59
CA PHE A 916 42.44 -49.61 -46.89
C PHE A 916 42.66 -51.12 -46.86
N ASN A 917 43.23 -51.73 -47.91
CA ASN A 917 43.60 -53.14 -47.89
C ASN A 917 44.83 -53.39 -46.99
N PHE A 918 45.86 -52.54 -47.07
CA PHE A 918 47.05 -52.65 -46.22
C PHE A 918 46.72 -52.50 -44.73
N ILE A 919 45.86 -51.54 -44.38
CA ILE A 919 45.35 -51.36 -43.02
C ILE A 919 44.43 -52.52 -42.61
N LEU A 920 43.66 -53.12 -43.51
CA LEU A 920 42.88 -54.32 -43.19
C LEU A 920 43.80 -55.51 -42.88
N GLU A 921 44.84 -55.74 -43.67
CA GLU A 921 45.81 -56.83 -43.48
C GLU A 921 46.69 -56.60 -42.23
N GLN A 922 47.06 -55.35 -41.95
CA GLN A 922 47.69 -54.95 -40.69
C GLN A 922 46.75 -55.17 -39.50
N LYS A 923 45.46 -54.81 -39.60
CA LYS A 923 44.50 -55.04 -38.52
C LYS A 923 44.15 -56.51 -38.34
N GLU A 924 44.17 -57.32 -39.40
CA GLU A 924 43.93 -58.77 -39.32
C GLU A 924 45.14 -59.53 -38.76
N THR A 925 46.36 -59.01 -38.92
CA THR A 925 47.57 -59.51 -38.25
C THR A 925 47.67 -59.02 -36.80
N GLU A 926 47.29 -57.78 -36.48
CA GLU A 926 47.12 -57.32 -35.10
C GLU A 926 46.03 -58.13 -34.36
N LEU A 927 44.90 -58.44 -35.00
CA LEU A 927 43.86 -59.33 -34.45
C LEU A 927 44.37 -60.76 -34.18
N ARG A 928 45.39 -61.20 -34.93
CA ARG A 928 46.06 -62.50 -34.72
C ARG A 928 46.98 -62.44 -33.50
N ASN A 929 47.82 -61.41 -33.40
CA ASN A 929 48.66 -61.17 -32.23
C ASN A 929 47.82 -61.03 -30.94
N VAL A 930 46.76 -60.21 -30.95
CA VAL A 930 45.86 -60.02 -29.79
C VAL A 930 45.13 -61.33 -29.41
N LYS A 931 44.86 -62.21 -30.38
CA LYS A 931 44.28 -63.55 -30.12
C LYS A 931 45.29 -64.51 -29.49
N ASP A 932 46.56 -64.42 -29.87
CA ASP A 932 47.65 -65.24 -29.30
C ASP A 932 48.07 -64.69 -27.91
N GLU A 933 47.99 -63.38 -27.69
CA GLU A 933 48.09 -62.72 -26.38
C GLU A 933 46.91 -63.10 -25.46
N LEU A 934 45.67 -63.11 -25.96
CA LEU A 934 44.50 -63.62 -25.21
C LEU A 934 44.64 -65.10 -24.85
N SER A 935 45.21 -65.91 -25.75
CA SER A 935 45.53 -67.32 -25.46
C SER A 935 46.59 -67.45 -24.38
N SER A 936 47.58 -66.55 -24.35
CA SER A 936 48.62 -66.49 -23.31
C SER A 936 48.06 -66.01 -21.96
N LEU A 937 47.16 -65.04 -21.95
CA LEU A 937 46.49 -64.53 -20.75
C LEU A 937 45.51 -65.56 -20.17
N LYS A 938 44.83 -66.34 -21.02
CA LYS A 938 43.96 -67.45 -20.60
C LYS A 938 44.74 -68.50 -19.80
N ASN A 939 45.94 -68.88 -20.28
CA ASN A 939 46.81 -69.84 -19.58
C ASN A 939 47.30 -69.31 -18.22
N LEU A 940 47.37 -67.99 -18.02
CA LEU A 940 47.66 -67.36 -16.72
C LEU A 940 46.46 -67.38 -15.77
N MET A 941 45.24 -67.12 -16.27
CA MET A 941 44.02 -67.23 -15.47
C MET A 941 43.77 -68.66 -14.98
N GLU A 942 44.08 -69.67 -15.80
CA GLU A 942 43.89 -71.09 -15.46
C GLU A 942 44.75 -71.53 -14.26
N THR A 943 45.86 -70.83 -13.97
CA THR A 943 46.69 -71.06 -12.78
C THR A 943 46.25 -70.30 -11.51
N LEU A 944 45.20 -69.47 -11.56
CA LEU A 944 44.75 -68.64 -10.42
C LEU A 944 43.38 -69.05 -9.84
N ALA A 945 42.75 -70.10 -10.36
CA ALA A 945 41.37 -70.47 -10.02
C ALA A 945 41.21 -71.43 -8.81
N GLU A 946 42.29 -71.78 -8.10
CA GLU A 946 42.21 -72.54 -6.86
C GLU A 946 42.18 -71.61 -5.61
N LYS A 947 41.03 -71.61 -4.91
CA LYS A 947 40.63 -70.75 -3.76
C LYS A 947 40.14 -69.35 -4.22
N THR A 948 39.08 -68.77 -3.66
CA THR A 948 38.55 -68.86 -2.28
C THR A 948 37.01 -68.69 -2.24
N ASP A 949 36.41 -69.03 -1.10
CA ASP A 949 34.98 -69.04 -0.73
C ASP A 949 34.13 -67.83 -1.18
N GLN A 950 32.85 -68.06 -1.51
CA GLN A 950 31.90 -67.00 -1.89
C GLN A 950 30.42 -67.24 -1.50
N GLU A 951 30.15 -67.83 -0.33
CA GLU A 951 28.76 -68.01 0.15
C GLU A 951 28.13 -66.74 0.77
N SER A 952 28.95 -65.77 1.21
CA SER A 952 28.46 -64.57 1.93
C SER A 952 27.60 -63.63 1.08
N SER A 953 27.87 -63.50 -0.22
CA SER A 953 27.21 -62.52 -1.10
C SER A 953 25.79 -62.93 -1.49
N VAL A 954 25.45 -64.22 -1.41
CA VAL A 954 24.12 -64.73 -1.79
C VAL A 954 23.05 -64.30 -0.77
N ALA A 955 23.42 -64.27 0.52
CA ALA A 955 22.52 -63.88 1.60
C ALA A 955 22.11 -62.39 1.52
N GLU A 956 23.07 -61.48 1.31
CA GLU A 956 22.80 -60.04 1.14
C GLU A 956 21.87 -59.76 -0.05
N LEU A 957 22.05 -60.48 -1.16
CA LEU A 957 21.19 -60.33 -2.34
C LEU A 957 19.74 -60.75 -2.06
N GLN A 958 19.51 -61.82 -1.31
CA GLN A 958 18.16 -62.24 -0.93
C GLN A 958 17.48 -61.26 0.04
N GLU A 959 18.22 -60.70 1.01
CA GLU A 959 17.67 -59.64 1.88
C GLU A 959 17.31 -58.37 1.07
N LYS A 960 18.15 -58.00 0.10
CA LYS A 960 17.95 -56.82 -0.77
C LYS A 960 16.72 -56.96 -1.67
N ILE A 961 16.44 -58.16 -2.18
CA ILE A 961 15.19 -58.45 -2.91
C ILE A 961 13.97 -58.27 -1.98
N GLY A 962 14.02 -58.87 -0.79
CA GLY A 962 12.94 -58.73 0.22
C GLY A 962 12.75 -57.32 0.77
N MET A 963 13.66 -56.37 0.51
CA MET A 963 13.48 -54.93 0.74
C MET A 963 12.69 -54.26 -0.40
N LEU A 964 13.08 -54.55 -1.65
CA LEU A 964 12.47 -53.95 -2.85
C LEU A 964 11.01 -54.37 -3.05
N GLU A 965 10.65 -55.61 -2.73
CA GLU A 965 9.25 -56.08 -2.79
C GLU A 965 8.34 -55.30 -1.83
N ARG A 966 8.81 -54.98 -0.62
CA ARG A 966 8.08 -54.15 0.35
C ARG A 966 7.95 -52.70 -0.12
N GLU A 967 8.99 -52.16 -0.74
CA GLU A 967 8.94 -50.80 -1.31
C GLU A 967 7.95 -50.71 -2.49
N SER A 968 7.91 -51.75 -3.33
CA SER A 968 6.95 -51.88 -4.43
C SER A 968 5.50 -51.88 -3.93
N ALA A 969 5.18 -52.66 -2.89
CA ALA A 969 3.85 -52.67 -2.28
C ALA A 969 3.43 -51.29 -1.75
N VAL A 970 4.34 -50.58 -1.08
CA VAL A 970 4.09 -49.21 -0.57
C VAL A 970 3.90 -48.19 -1.72
N LYS A 971 4.65 -48.32 -2.82
CA LYS A 971 4.44 -47.51 -4.03
C LYS A 971 3.07 -47.79 -4.68
N GLY A 972 2.64 -49.05 -4.70
CA GLY A 972 1.29 -49.46 -5.15
C GLY A 972 0.16 -48.83 -4.34
N GLU A 973 0.27 -48.82 -3.01
CA GLU A 973 -0.69 -48.11 -2.15
C GLU A 973 -0.74 -46.60 -2.42
N LYS A 974 0.43 -45.96 -2.59
CA LYS A 974 0.50 -44.51 -2.90
C LYS A 974 -0.18 -44.21 -4.24
N ILE A 975 0.05 -45.01 -5.27
CA ILE A 975 -0.63 -44.90 -6.58
C ILE A 975 -2.15 -45.03 -6.43
N ASN A 976 -2.63 -45.98 -5.63
CA ASN A 976 -4.07 -46.14 -5.40
C ASN A 976 -4.69 -44.96 -4.63
N LYS A 977 -3.99 -44.40 -3.64
CA LYS A 977 -4.39 -43.17 -2.94
C LYS A 977 -4.46 -41.97 -3.90
N ILE A 978 -3.45 -41.80 -4.77
CA ILE A 978 -3.42 -40.75 -5.82
C ILE A 978 -4.60 -40.90 -6.79
N LYS A 979 -4.92 -42.12 -7.25
CA LYS A 979 -6.09 -42.38 -8.11
C LYS A 979 -7.41 -41.98 -7.45
N VAL A 980 -7.58 -42.22 -6.15
CA VAL A 980 -8.78 -41.78 -5.40
C VAL A 980 -8.87 -40.26 -5.32
N VAL A 981 -7.75 -39.57 -5.05
CA VAL A 981 -7.69 -38.10 -5.02
C VAL A 981 -8.04 -37.51 -6.39
N ALA A 982 -7.47 -38.04 -7.47
CA ALA A 982 -7.78 -37.59 -8.84
C ALA A 982 -9.27 -37.76 -9.20
N VAL A 983 -9.90 -38.86 -8.77
CA VAL A 983 -11.35 -39.09 -8.97
C VAL A 983 -12.21 -38.14 -8.13
N LYS A 984 -11.74 -37.72 -6.93
CA LYS A 984 -12.43 -36.69 -6.12
C LYS A 984 -12.32 -35.32 -6.76
N ALA A 985 -11.11 -34.88 -7.12
CA ALA A 985 -10.86 -33.60 -7.78
C ALA A 985 -11.65 -33.46 -9.09
N LYS A 986 -11.73 -34.53 -9.90
CA LYS A 986 -12.56 -34.53 -11.12
C LYS A 986 -14.04 -34.31 -10.83
N LYS A 987 -14.60 -34.91 -9.77
CA LYS A 987 -16.01 -34.70 -9.37
C LYS A 987 -16.27 -33.28 -8.88
N GLU A 988 -15.31 -32.67 -8.19
CA GLU A 988 -15.41 -31.29 -7.71
C GLU A 988 -15.32 -30.29 -8.87
N LEU A 989 -14.47 -30.56 -9.86
CA LEU A 989 -14.40 -29.78 -11.11
C LEU A 989 -15.68 -29.94 -11.96
N ASP A 990 -16.22 -31.15 -12.11
CA ASP A 990 -17.51 -31.40 -12.78
C ASP A 990 -18.72 -30.83 -12.01
N ALA A 991 -18.59 -30.54 -10.71
CA ALA A 991 -19.60 -29.83 -9.92
C ALA A 991 -19.51 -28.31 -10.14
N SER A 992 -18.31 -27.72 -9.99
CA SER A 992 -18.05 -26.30 -10.26
C SER A 992 -18.42 -25.91 -11.70
N ARG A 993 -18.15 -26.77 -12.69
CA ARG A 993 -18.58 -26.55 -14.09
C ARG A 993 -20.11 -26.45 -14.24
N LYS A 994 -20.90 -27.14 -13.40
CA LYS A 994 -22.37 -27.02 -13.42
C LYS A 994 -22.84 -25.74 -12.75
N GLU A 995 -22.24 -25.37 -11.63
CA GLU A 995 -22.52 -24.11 -10.92
C GLU A 995 -22.26 -22.89 -11.82
N VAL A 996 -21.11 -22.86 -12.52
CA VAL A 996 -20.79 -21.84 -13.53
C VAL A 996 -21.78 -21.83 -14.70
N GLN A 997 -22.38 -22.97 -15.06
CA GLN A 997 -23.42 -23.03 -16.09
C GLN A 997 -24.75 -22.48 -15.57
N THR A 998 -25.17 -22.81 -14.33
CA THR A 998 -26.35 -22.22 -13.69
C THR A 998 -26.23 -20.70 -13.58
N LEU A 999 -25.08 -20.19 -13.11
CA LEU A 999 -24.82 -18.75 -12.98
C LEU A 999 -24.85 -18.02 -14.33
N ARG A 1000 -24.51 -18.68 -15.44
CA ARG A 1000 -24.69 -18.13 -16.80
C ARG A 1000 -26.15 -18.07 -17.22
N GLU A 1001 -26.94 -19.08 -16.90
CA GLU A 1001 -28.37 -19.13 -17.20
C GLU A 1001 -29.14 -18.07 -16.39
N GLU A 1002 -28.76 -17.87 -15.12
CA GLU A 1002 -29.27 -16.77 -14.28
C GLU A 1002 -28.86 -15.38 -14.81
N LEU A 1003 -27.61 -15.20 -15.24
CA LEU A 1003 -27.15 -13.92 -15.83
C LEU A 1003 -27.88 -13.56 -17.13
N GLU A 1004 -28.16 -14.55 -18.00
CA GLU A 1004 -28.89 -14.30 -19.24
C GLU A 1004 -30.38 -14.02 -18.95
N LEU A 1005 -30.95 -14.64 -17.91
CA LEU A 1005 -32.31 -14.33 -17.43
C LEU A 1005 -32.39 -12.91 -16.87
N VAL A 1006 -31.48 -12.50 -15.99
CA VAL A 1006 -31.40 -11.12 -15.46
C VAL A 1006 -31.17 -10.09 -16.57
N ARG A 1007 -30.36 -10.42 -17.60
CA ARG A 1007 -30.21 -9.58 -18.80
C ARG A 1007 -31.55 -9.40 -19.51
N SER A 1008 -32.31 -10.49 -19.72
CA SER A 1008 -33.62 -10.45 -20.36
C SER A 1008 -34.66 -9.66 -19.57
N GLU A 1009 -34.67 -9.75 -18.24
CA GLU A 1009 -35.53 -8.93 -17.37
C GLU A 1009 -35.15 -7.46 -17.44
N LYS A 1010 -33.85 -7.14 -17.44
CA LYS A 1010 -33.35 -5.76 -17.57
C LYS A 1010 -33.69 -5.15 -18.94
N ASP A 1011 -33.64 -5.93 -20.02
CA ASP A 1011 -34.05 -5.49 -21.35
C ASP A 1011 -35.59 -5.35 -21.48
N GLN A 1012 -36.36 -6.24 -20.85
CA GLN A 1012 -37.82 -6.12 -20.75
C GLN A 1012 -38.25 -4.89 -19.93
N LEU A 1013 -37.59 -4.61 -18.81
CA LEU A 1013 -37.80 -3.41 -18.01
C LEU A 1013 -37.44 -2.15 -18.80
N SER A 1014 -36.34 -2.17 -19.57
CA SER A 1014 -35.96 -1.05 -20.44
C SER A 1014 -36.99 -0.79 -21.54
N ALA A 1015 -37.63 -1.84 -22.10
CA ALA A 1015 -38.73 -1.69 -23.03
C ALA A 1015 -39.98 -1.08 -22.36
N SER A 1016 -40.37 -1.62 -21.21
CA SER A 1016 -41.52 -1.11 -20.44
C SER A 1016 -41.34 0.35 -20.01
N MET A 1017 -40.14 0.74 -19.57
CA MET A 1017 -39.80 2.12 -19.21
C MET A 1017 -39.90 3.05 -20.42
N LYS A 1018 -39.50 2.59 -21.61
CA LYS A 1018 -39.62 3.35 -22.86
C LYS A 1018 -41.09 3.57 -23.25
N ASP A 1019 -41.94 2.55 -23.13
CA ASP A 1019 -43.38 2.68 -23.38
C ASP A 1019 -44.04 3.63 -22.38
N VAL A 1020 -43.62 3.64 -21.11
CA VAL A 1020 -44.09 4.62 -20.10
C VAL A 1020 -43.67 6.04 -20.45
N ILE A 1021 -42.42 6.27 -20.88
CA ILE A 1021 -41.94 7.59 -21.33
C ILE A 1021 -42.74 8.06 -22.55
N GLN A 1022 -42.92 7.21 -23.56
CA GLN A 1022 -43.66 7.56 -24.78
C GLN A 1022 -45.17 7.76 -24.50
N GLY A 1023 -45.72 7.08 -23.50
CA GLY A 1023 -47.06 7.35 -22.95
C GLY A 1023 -47.16 8.71 -22.25
N ALA A 1024 -46.15 9.09 -21.45
CA ALA A 1024 -46.09 10.39 -20.79
C ALA A 1024 -45.93 11.55 -21.79
N GLU A 1025 -45.14 11.36 -22.86
CA GLU A 1025 -45.05 12.29 -23.98
C GLU A 1025 -46.39 12.43 -24.72
N SER A 1026 -47.13 11.32 -24.90
CA SER A 1026 -48.47 11.33 -25.50
C SER A 1026 -49.48 12.10 -24.63
N TYR A 1027 -49.38 11.99 -23.30
CA TYR A 1027 -50.16 12.83 -22.37
C TYR A 1027 -49.77 14.31 -22.44
N LYS A 1028 -48.47 14.62 -22.57
CA LYS A 1028 -47.97 15.99 -22.73
C LYS A 1028 -48.50 16.64 -24.02
N VAL A 1029 -48.55 15.90 -25.14
CA VAL A 1029 -49.20 16.34 -26.39
C VAL A 1029 -50.70 16.55 -26.20
N SER A 1030 -51.38 15.67 -25.44
CA SER A 1030 -52.82 15.78 -25.18
C SER A 1030 -53.19 16.99 -24.29
N ILE A 1031 -52.30 17.42 -23.40
CA ILE A 1031 -52.49 18.60 -22.53
C ILE A 1031 -52.29 19.92 -23.31
N VAL A 1032 -51.57 19.91 -24.43
CA VAL A 1032 -51.35 21.09 -25.30
C VAL A 1032 -52.49 21.29 -26.32
N LEU A 1033 -53.52 20.43 -26.30
CA LEU A 1033 -54.70 20.49 -27.18
C LEU A 1033 -56.02 20.80 -26.41
N TYR A 1034 -55.91 21.44 -25.24
CA TYR A 1034 -57.00 21.96 -24.43
C TYR A 1034 -56.76 23.43 -24.02
#